data_AF-A0A2X0LXT7-F1
#
_entry.id   AF-A0A2X0LXT7-F1
#
_cell.length_a   1.000
_cell.length_b   1.000
_cell.length_c   1.000
_cell.angle_alpha   90.00
_cell.angle_beta   90.00
_cell.angle_gamma   90.00
#
_symmetry.space_group_name_H-M   'P 1'
#
loop_
_entity.id
_entity.type
_entity.pdbx_description
1 polymer ?
#
loop_
_entity_poly.entity_id
_entity_poly.type
_entity_poly.pdbx_seq_one_letter_code
_entity_poly.pdbx_strand_id
1 'polypeptide(L)'
;MGIRGLDCEYDRTARPARNRQRGGGGGGGGAWLAEASRYRGLIKEMPLSELRDTRLGIDVNHYLKRMLTPKDPSTSDAFVAAVGGSPLAMAAEIIHDLKVLESFKCIPVFVFNGLPLQERERPFLYDEPKGWRRQAAWDHYEQGRVTQAQAEFAASNSVATPDIIRFVHRLFKPRHVETVIAPYLAWPQLVYLERHERQYVHALYGSTELFMFDGIDRIILDINFKTGQVSFSSKLQILAEMGLNSEQFLDLAILAGFDLSPTFPAIDPRDFQLRSVIDLIKQRGAGTTCVMAFKDFPPVFQSNYVDQFARARAMIKFSLVLVANEGRVLPLPLTLPPAQPSSGPVITPSDIPHDLGDIFSAHFPDEVYYQMFRGLILPQVLHSLASGHVIESSPLCGGTPEYDRFVKSLIESPHSPRCVALALVSSVLHPLWAKKSVTAIYYFDPTREYPIPHSSPQATAFLEGVSKWNVDARHVEDELRRQSSSTIDLSLCLGGTATQSLSQRTIVPKHSDCLLEKKDEIVANTLWRFLELRAFLTASHQHTPHAQAIFAAMRQSRVNDKFQDALFLAMELLRAGALHNGRIGTRLYSGGPNFQGSEEDKRSMLLVMRVLSIVPLSNNALPWTGPLSRELLVFNSFIRATSRSMRLLLESILLNLMLRSDARRVRHDYLDVAVSLPFQTDTNTGMGILFKAYGDAVCHLAGGVQVVTRSGHGTQGEGSEEGKEVKEAKEQTLGLLDDAFPNVKNVTSELQRGFRFWQMMMIAIRSLKQFPAGVVISPDLVNQFEQADAWLAPFYL
;
A
#
# COMPACT_ATOMS: atom_id res chain seq x y z
N MET A 1 51.65 -47.53 -20.40
CA MET A 1 52.10 -47.65 -19.01
C MET A 1 51.78 -46.34 -18.32
N GLY A 2 50.96 -46.38 -17.28
CA GLY A 2 50.61 -45.18 -16.53
C GLY A 2 51.77 -44.65 -15.70
N ILE A 3 51.59 -43.44 -15.17
CA ILE A 3 51.45 -43.15 -13.74
C ILE A 3 51.71 -41.64 -13.49
N ARG A 4 50.75 -41.00 -12.80
CA ARG A 4 50.77 -39.74 -12.00
C ARG A 4 51.03 -38.43 -12.77
N GLY A 5 50.34 -37.30 -12.54
CA GLY A 5 49.37 -36.90 -11.52
C GLY A 5 49.58 -35.42 -11.17
N LEU A 6 48.50 -34.62 -11.21
CA LEU A 6 48.30 -33.26 -10.64
C LEU A 6 49.20 -32.14 -11.25
N ASP A 7 48.71 -31.00 -11.75
CA ASP A 7 47.90 -29.97 -11.10
C ASP A 7 47.61 -28.80 -12.08
N CYS A 8 46.74 -27.90 -11.61
CA CYS A 8 46.08 -26.71 -12.18
C CYS A 8 46.85 -25.74 -13.11
N GLU A 9 46.12 -25.15 -14.08
CA GLU A 9 45.83 -23.70 -14.26
C GLU A 9 45.13 -23.44 -15.62
N TYR A 10 43.88 -22.97 -15.62
CA TYR A 10 43.44 -21.61 -16.02
C TYR A 10 44.18 -20.97 -17.21
N ASP A 11 43.53 -20.92 -18.38
CA ASP A 11 43.02 -19.69 -19.01
C ASP A 11 42.44 -19.99 -20.40
N ARG A 12 41.28 -19.37 -20.72
CA ARG A 12 40.88 -18.84 -22.04
C ARG A 12 39.38 -18.55 -22.12
N THR A 13 39.07 -17.27 -21.95
CA THR A 13 38.21 -16.45 -22.83
C THR A 13 36.84 -17.02 -23.24
N ALA A 14 35.79 -16.69 -22.49
CA ALA A 14 34.41 -16.73 -22.98
C ALA A 14 33.91 -15.29 -23.25
N ARG A 15 33.60 -15.01 -24.52
CA ARG A 15 32.88 -13.80 -24.96
C ARG A 15 31.47 -13.80 -24.34
N PRO A 16 30.92 -12.66 -23.89
CA PRO A 16 29.57 -12.63 -23.34
C PRO A 16 28.54 -12.79 -24.47
N ALA A 17 27.68 -13.80 -24.32
CA ALA A 17 26.52 -13.98 -25.16
C ALA A 17 25.58 -12.77 -25.01
N ARG A 18 25.28 -12.09 -26.14
CA ARG A 18 24.19 -11.12 -26.23
C ARG A 18 22.89 -11.82 -25.90
N ASN A 19 22.41 -11.64 -24.67
CA ASN A 19 21.11 -12.14 -24.25
C ASN A 19 20.01 -11.35 -24.95
N ARG A 20 19.15 -12.08 -25.67
CA ARG A 20 18.06 -11.57 -26.48
C ARG A 20 16.99 -10.93 -25.58
N GLN A 21 16.72 -9.65 -25.82
CA GLN A 21 15.53 -8.94 -25.34
C GLN A 21 14.27 -9.74 -25.69
N ARG A 22 13.60 -10.30 -24.68
CA ARG A 22 12.17 -10.61 -24.76
C ARG A 22 11.45 -9.41 -24.16
N GLY A 23 10.72 -8.68 -25.01
CA GLY A 23 9.88 -7.57 -24.58
C GLY A 23 8.75 -8.10 -23.69
N GLY A 24 8.94 -8.02 -22.38
CA GLY A 24 7.86 -8.06 -21.40
C GLY A 24 7.11 -6.74 -21.46
N GLY A 25 6.26 -6.59 -22.49
CA GLY A 25 5.28 -5.53 -22.55
C GLY A 25 4.07 -5.95 -21.73
N GLY A 26 3.87 -5.33 -20.56
CA GLY A 26 2.61 -5.37 -19.82
C GLY A 26 1.49 -4.60 -20.54
N GLY A 27 1.26 -4.94 -21.80
CA GLY A 27 0.28 -4.32 -22.70
C GLY A 27 -0.91 -5.22 -23.02
N GLY A 28 -1.20 -6.24 -22.20
CA GLY A 28 -2.29 -7.19 -22.44
C GLY A 28 -3.69 -6.57 -22.24
N GLY A 29 -3.86 -5.76 -21.18
CA GLY A 29 -5.12 -5.06 -20.90
C GLY A 29 -5.42 -3.97 -21.91
N GLY A 30 -6.05 -4.35 -23.03
CA GLY A 30 -6.51 -3.43 -24.07
C GLY A 30 -5.86 -3.58 -25.44
N ALA A 31 -4.97 -4.56 -25.67
CA ALA A 31 -4.37 -4.78 -26.99
C ALA A 31 -5.43 -5.00 -28.08
N TRP A 32 -6.47 -5.79 -27.79
CA TRP A 32 -7.54 -6.04 -28.75
C TRP A 32 -8.42 -4.81 -29.00
N LEU A 33 -8.65 -3.93 -28.01
CA LEU A 33 -9.46 -2.72 -28.21
C LEU A 33 -8.63 -1.54 -28.76
N ALA A 34 -7.33 -1.48 -28.48
CA ALA A 34 -6.37 -0.58 -29.11
C ALA A 34 -6.07 -0.97 -30.57
N GLU A 35 -6.21 -2.25 -30.92
CA GLU A 35 -6.24 -2.70 -32.31
C GLU A 35 -7.66 -2.58 -32.90
N ALA A 36 -8.72 -2.78 -32.11
CA ALA A 36 -10.11 -2.54 -32.52
C ALA A 36 -10.39 -1.05 -32.78
N SER A 37 -9.68 -0.13 -32.12
CA SER A 37 -9.78 1.32 -32.37
C SER A 37 -9.17 1.71 -33.73
N ARG A 38 -8.40 0.82 -34.38
CA ARG A 38 -8.04 0.95 -35.79
C ARG A 38 -9.23 0.69 -36.73
N TYR A 39 -10.28 0.01 -36.25
CA TYR A 39 -11.59 -0.03 -36.91
C TYR A 39 -12.31 1.27 -36.56
N ARG A 40 -12.21 2.24 -37.48
CA ARG A 40 -12.71 3.60 -37.32
C ARG A 40 -14.21 3.58 -36.91
N GLY A 41 -14.52 4.08 -35.70
CA GLY A 41 -15.89 4.39 -35.27
C GLY A 41 -16.45 3.64 -34.06
N LEU A 42 -15.71 2.70 -33.45
CA LEU A 42 -16.19 1.94 -32.28
C LEU A 42 -16.09 2.70 -30.95
N ILE A 43 -15.17 3.66 -30.85
CA ILE A 43 -15.08 4.59 -29.72
C ILE A 43 -15.82 5.86 -30.11
N LYS A 44 -16.80 6.23 -29.31
CA LYS A 44 -17.60 7.43 -29.46
C LYS A 44 -17.28 8.41 -28.35
N GLU A 45 -17.48 9.68 -28.65
CA GLU A 45 -17.30 10.77 -27.68
C GLU A 45 -18.63 11.45 -27.41
N MET A 46 -18.81 11.85 -26.16
CA MET A 46 -19.96 12.65 -25.73
C MET A 46 -19.53 13.63 -24.63
N PRO A 47 -20.25 14.75 -24.44
CA PRO A 47 -19.96 15.63 -23.32
C PRO A 47 -20.38 14.97 -21.99
N LEU A 48 -19.64 15.28 -20.92
CA LEU A 48 -19.91 14.77 -19.58
C LEU A 48 -21.31 15.17 -19.07
N SER A 49 -21.90 16.22 -19.62
CA SER A 49 -23.28 16.63 -19.36
C SER A 49 -24.33 15.55 -19.66
N GLU A 50 -24.03 14.59 -20.55
CA GLU A 50 -24.92 13.46 -20.82
C GLU A 50 -25.02 12.49 -19.63
N LEU A 51 -24.08 12.54 -18.68
CA LEU A 51 -24.12 11.76 -17.43
C LEU A 51 -24.79 12.51 -16.27
N ARG A 52 -25.50 13.61 -16.56
CA ARG A 52 -26.19 14.40 -15.54
C ARG A 52 -27.24 13.57 -14.80
N ASP A 53 -27.34 13.76 -13.49
CA ASP A 53 -28.29 13.06 -12.60
C ASP A 53 -28.15 11.52 -12.64
N THR A 54 -26.98 11.00 -13.04
CA THR A 54 -26.70 9.56 -13.07
C THR A 54 -25.89 9.09 -11.86
N ARG A 55 -25.96 7.79 -11.58
CA ARG A 55 -25.08 7.09 -10.63
C ARG A 55 -24.02 6.36 -11.44
N LEU A 56 -22.77 6.77 -11.32
CA LEU A 56 -21.67 6.25 -12.12
C LEU A 56 -20.88 5.21 -11.33
N GLY A 57 -20.95 3.94 -11.74
CA GLY A 57 -20.12 2.87 -11.20
C GLY A 57 -18.70 2.97 -11.77
N ILE A 58 -17.70 3.13 -10.91
CA ILE A 58 -16.31 3.35 -11.29
C ILE A 58 -15.44 2.16 -10.86
N ASP A 59 -14.79 1.50 -11.82
CA ASP A 59 -13.69 0.58 -11.55
C ASP A 59 -12.49 1.37 -11.05
N VAL A 60 -12.20 1.23 -9.76
CA VAL A 60 -11.11 1.96 -9.11
C VAL A 60 -9.75 1.59 -9.69
N ASN A 61 -9.54 0.32 -10.05
CA ASN A 61 -8.25 -0.10 -10.58
C ASN A 61 -7.98 0.55 -11.94
N HIS A 62 -9.00 0.62 -12.79
CA HIS A 62 -8.94 1.37 -14.05
C HIS A 62 -8.69 2.86 -13.83
N TYR A 63 -9.49 3.49 -12.95
CA TYR A 63 -9.38 4.91 -12.62
C TYR A 63 -7.98 5.29 -12.11
N LEU A 64 -7.47 4.56 -11.11
CA LEU A 64 -6.18 4.86 -10.49
C LEU A 64 -4.99 4.50 -11.38
N LYS A 65 -5.04 3.41 -12.17
CA LYS A 65 -3.98 3.10 -13.16
C LYS A 65 -3.81 4.25 -14.16
N ARG A 66 -4.90 4.87 -14.62
CA ARG A 66 -4.85 6.02 -15.54
C ARG A 66 -4.25 7.28 -14.90
N MET A 67 -4.49 7.51 -13.61
CA MET A 67 -3.87 8.61 -12.86
C MET A 67 -2.38 8.36 -12.59
N LEU A 68 -2.01 7.12 -12.28
CA LEU A 68 -0.63 6.72 -12.01
C LEU A 68 0.24 6.62 -13.27
N THR A 69 -0.37 6.45 -14.44
CA THR A 69 0.35 6.40 -15.72
C THR A 69 0.79 7.82 -16.10
N PRO A 70 2.11 8.07 -16.26
CA PRO A 70 2.61 9.39 -16.64
C PRO A 70 2.05 9.83 -18.00
N LYS A 71 1.28 10.93 -18.03
CA LYS A 71 0.76 11.53 -19.27
C LYS A 71 1.68 12.61 -19.83
N ASP A 72 2.25 13.43 -18.96
CA ASP A 72 3.18 14.51 -19.31
C ASP A 72 4.32 14.55 -18.27
N PRO A 73 5.60 14.47 -18.70
CA PRO A 73 6.77 14.53 -17.82
C PRO A 73 6.79 15.74 -16.87
N SER A 74 6.23 16.88 -17.27
CA SER A 74 6.23 18.13 -16.50
C SER A 74 5.21 18.14 -15.35
N THR A 75 4.18 17.32 -15.44
CA THR A 75 3.09 17.24 -14.44
C THR A 75 3.08 15.91 -13.68
N SER A 76 3.81 14.91 -14.18
CA SER A 76 3.86 13.58 -13.58
C SER A 76 4.75 13.54 -12.33
N ASP A 77 4.29 12.81 -11.31
CA ASP A 77 5.01 12.50 -10.08
C ASP A 77 6.13 11.44 -10.32
N ALA A 78 7.04 11.72 -11.25
CA ALA A 78 8.05 10.79 -11.74
C ALA A 78 9.01 10.29 -10.65
N PHE A 79 9.29 11.11 -9.63
CA PHE A 79 10.25 10.78 -8.58
C PHE A 79 9.66 10.02 -7.39
N VAL A 80 8.38 9.63 -7.40
CA VAL A 80 7.79 8.84 -6.29
C VAL A 80 8.58 7.54 -6.06
N ALA A 81 9.13 6.94 -7.11
CA ALA A 81 10.03 5.78 -7.02
C ALA A 81 11.32 6.06 -6.23
N ALA A 82 11.75 7.32 -6.14
CA ALA A 82 12.99 7.76 -5.51
C ALA A 82 12.78 8.42 -4.12
N VAL A 83 11.60 9.00 -3.87
CA VAL A 83 11.26 9.63 -2.57
C VAL A 83 10.33 8.77 -1.70
N GLY A 84 9.63 7.80 -2.28
CA GLY A 84 8.60 7.01 -1.59
C GLY A 84 7.32 7.80 -1.28
N GLY A 85 6.44 7.20 -0.48
CA GLY A 85 5.14 7.76 -0.14
C GLY A 85 4.12 7.71 -1.29
N SER A 86 3.01 8.44 -1.14
CA SER A 86 1.98 8.60 -2.17
C SER A 86 2.32 9.74 -3.14
N PRO A 87 1.89 9.66 -4.42
CA PRO A 87 2.02 10.78 -5.37
C PRO A 87 1.41 12.07 -4.80
N LEU A 88 2.15 13.18 -4.91
CA LEU A 88 1.82 14.44 -4.24
C LEU A 88 0.64 15.16 -4.88
N ALA A 89 0.51 15.07 -6.21
CA ALA A 89 -0.56 15.74 -6.96
C ALA A 89 -1.90 14.98 -6.92
N MET A 90 -1.88 13.68 -6.62
CA MET A 90 -3.05 12.79 -6.72
C MET A 90 -4.24 13.24 -5.88
N ALA A 91 -4.01 13.77 -4.67
CA ALA A 91 -5.12 14.27 -3.85
C ALA A 91 -5.90 15.39 -4.55
N ALA A 92 -5.19 16.35 -5.18
CA ALA A 92 -5.84 17.47 -5.84
C ALA A 92 -6.58 17.03 -7.11
N GLU A 93 -6.03 16.07 -7.85
CA GLU A 93 -6.67 15.52 -9.05
C GLU A 93 -7.96 14.77 -8.69
N ILE A 94 -7.94 13.86 -7.71
CA ILE A 94 -9.15 13.17 -7.23
C ILE A 94 -10.21 14.18 -6.75
N ILE A 95 -9.80 15.20 -5.99
CA ILE A 95 -10.71 16.23 -5.49
C ILE A 95 -11.31 17.04 -6.64
N HIS A 96 -10.53 17.33 -7.68
CA HIS A 96 -11.01 18.02 -8.87
C HIS A 96 -12.04 17.16 -9.61
N ASP A 97 -11.74 15.90 -9.88
CA ASP A 97 -12.63 14.98 -10.58
C ASP A 97 -13.98 14.85 -9.85
N LEU A 98 -13.96 14.67 -8.52
CA LEU A 98 -15.17 14.60 -7.70
C LEU A 98 -16.01 15.89 -7.80
N LYS A 99 -15.38 17.07 -7.77
CA LYS A 99 -16.09 18.35 -7.92
C LYS A 99 -16.70 18.51 -9.31
N VAL A 100 -16.02 18.04 -10.35
CA VAL A 100 -16.55 18.06 -11.71
C VAL A 100 -17.78 17.16 -11.79
N LEU A 101 -17.73 15.93 -11.27
CA LEU A 101 -18.90 15.03 -11.22
C LEU A 101 -20.07 15.64 -10.42
N GLU A 102 -19.78 16.24 -9.27
CA GLU A 102 -20.76 16.92 -8.42
C GLU A 102 -21.45 18.08 -9.17
N SER A 103 -20.71 18.84 -9.99
CA SER A 103 -21.27 19.94 -10.79
C SER A 103 -22.31 19.47 -11.83
N PHE A 104 -22.24 18.21 -12.25
CA PHE A 104 -23.23 17.55 -13.10
C PHE A 104 -24.25 16.71 -12.31
N LYS A 105 -24.24 16.76 -10.98
CA LYS A 105 -25.06 15.90 -10.09
C LYS A 105 -24.87 14.40 -10.39
N CYS A 106 -23.69 14.03 -10.88
CA CYS A 106 -23.33 12.64 -11.08
C CYS A 106 -22.83 12.08 -9.74
N ILE A 107 -23.44 11.00 -9.25
CA ILE A 107 -23.05 10.36 -7.99
C ILE A 107 -22.08 9.22 -8.30
N PRO A 108 -20.79 9.34 -7.98
CA PRO A 108 -19.83 8.26 -8.21
C PRO A 108 -19.97 7.17 -7.14
N VAL A 109 -19.95 5.92 -7.60
CA VAL A 109 -19.89 4.70 -6.76
C VAL A 109 -18.60 3.97 -7.12
N PHE A 110 -17.58 4.08 -6.26
CA PHE A 110 -16.27 3.48 -6.50
C PHE A 110 -16.25 2.01 -6.03
N VAL A 111 -15.91 1.11 -6.95
CA VAL A 111 -15.80 -0.33 -6.68
C VAL A 111 -14.34 -0.75 -6.72
N PHE A 112 -13.83 -1.19 -5.57
CA PHE A 112 -12.46 -1.68 -5.41
C PHE A 112 -12.39 -3.18 -5.63
N ASN A 113 -11.24 -3.67 -6.12
CA ASN A 113 -10.94 -5.10 -6.09
C ASN A 113 -10.80 -5.60 -4.64
N GLY A 114 -11.26 -6.82 -4.41
CA GLY A 114 -11.17 -7.57 -3.17
C GLY A 114 -9.94 -8.45 -3.09
N LEU A 115 -10.17 -9.70 -2.67
CA LEU A 115 -9.15 -10.74 -2.66
C LEU A 115 -8.62 -10.99 -4.08
N PRO A 116 -7.32 -11.28 -4.23
CA PRO A 116 -6.81 -11.75 -5.50
C PRO A 116 -7.43 -13.12 -5.84
N LEU A 117 -7.29 -13.51 -7.10
CA LEU A 117 -7.58 -14.87 -7.53
C LEU A 117 -6.48 -15.83 -7.05
N GLN A 118 -6.79 -17.11 -7.07
CA GLN A 118 -5.82 -18.16 -6.75
C GLN A 118 -4.78 -18.26 -7.87
N GLU A 119 -3.60 -17.72 -7.62
CA GLU A 119 -2.43 -17.87 -8.48
C GLU A 119 -1.89 -19.31 -8.37
N ARG A 120 -1.66 -19.95 -9.52
CA ARG A 120 -0.97 -21.25 -9.61
C ARG A 120 0.53 -21.10 -9.85
N GLU A 121 0.95 -19.95 -10.34
CA GLU A 121 2.35 -19.64 -10.56
C GLU A 121 2.99 -19.16 -9.27
N ARG A 122 4.25 -19.53 -9.09
CA ARG A 122 5.02 -19.05 -7.95
C ARG A 122 5.28 -17.54 -8.11
N PRO A 123 5.11 -16.75 -7.05
CA PRO A 123 5.44 -15.33 -7.08
C PRO A 123 6.86 -15.07 -7.62
N PHE A 124 7.03 -13.96 -8.35
CA PHE A 124 8.30 -13.52 -8.94
C PHE A 124 8.86 -14.33 -10.12
N LEU A 125 8.17 -15.38 -10.64
CA LEU A 125 8.68 -16.18 -11.76
C LEU A 125 8.77 -15.42 -13.09
N TYR A 126 7.80 -14.56 -13.38
CA TYR A 126 7.72 -13.80 -14.64
C TYR A 126 7.57 -12.29 -14.44
N ASP A 127 7.18 -11.88 -13.24
CA ASP A 127 7.08 -10.49 -12.85
C ASP A 127 8.47 -10.03 -12.39
N GLU A 128 9.38 -9.77 -13.34
CA GLU A 128 10.61 -9.08 -12.99
C GLU A 128 10.20 -7.73 -12.39
N PRO A 129 10.49 -7.47 -11.11
CA PRO A 129 10.32 -6.14 -10.58
C PRO A 129 11.11 -5.23 -11.50
N LYS A 130 10.51 -4.14 -12.00
CA LYS A 130 11.23 -3.08 -12.72
C LYS A 130 12.29 -2.38 -11.84
N GLY A 131 12.80 -3.04 -10.82
CA GLY A 131 13.93 -2.66 -10.00
C GLY A 131 15.20 -2.42 -10.81
N TRP A 132 15.40 -3.12 -11.93
CA TRP A 132 16.51 -2.79 -12.84
C TRP A 132 16.37 -1.38 -13.43
N ARG A 133 15.14 -0.94 -13.76
CA ARG A 133 14.89 0.45 -14.22
C ARG A 133 15.16 1.45 -13.11
N ARG A 134 14.76 1.14 -11.87
CA ARG A 134 15.09 2.00 -10.72
C ARG A 134 16.60 2.08 -10.49
N GLN A 135 17.32 0.98 -10.65
CA GLN A 135 18.78 0.97 -10.55
C GLN A 135 19.40 1.84 -11.66
N ALA A 136 18.99 1.66 -12.91
CA ALA A 136 19.44 2.48 -14.03
C ALA A 136 19.13 3.97 -13.80
N ALA A 137 17.95 4.30 -13.27
CA ALA A 137 17.57 5.66 -12.92
C ALA A 137 18.51 6.28 -11.89
N TRP A 138 18.88 5.53 -10.86
CA TRP A 138 19.88 5.97 -9.87
C TRP A 138 21.27 6.18 -10.51
N ASP A 139 21.70 5.27 -11.39
CA ASP A 139 23.00 5.41 -12.07
C ASP A 139 23.03 6.67 -12.96
N HIS A 140 21.92 6.98 -13.64
CA HIS A 140 21.75 8.24 -14.38
C HIS A 140 21.80 9.46 -13.46
N TYR A 141 21.07 9.43 -12.34
CA TYR A 141 21.00 10.54 -11.39
C TYR A 141 22.36 10.83 -10.76
N GLU A 142 23.09 9.80 -10.33
CA GLU A 142 24.42 9.89 -9.71
C GLU A 142 25.49 10.43 -10.69
N GLN A 143 25.23 10.34 -12.01
CA GLN A 143 26.07 10.90 -13.06
C GLN A 143 25.59 12.28 -13.56
N GLY A 144 24.61 12.90 -12.89
CA GLY A 144 24.05 14.20 -13.25
C GLY A 144 23.08 14.18 -14.44
N ARG A 145 22.70 13.01 -14.96
CA ARG A 145 21.78 12.85 -16.11
C ARG A 145 20.32 12.82 -15.65
N VAL A 146 19.86 13.93 -15.06
CA VAL A 146 18.57 14.03 -14.35
C VAL A 146 17.36 13.69 -15.24
N THR A 147 17.31 14.17 -16.49
CA THR A 147 16.18 13.90 -17.39
C THR A 147 16.04 12.41 -17.74
N GLN A 148 17.16 11.70 -17.92
CA GLN A 148 17.15 10.26 -18.17
C GLN A 148 16.74 9.50 -16.91
N ALA A 149 17.22 9.92 -15.74
CA ALA A 149 16.79 9.36 -14.46
C ALA A 149 15.29 9.50 -14.25
N GLN A 150 14.73 10.69 -14.54
CA GLN A 150 13.29 10.96 -14.42
C GLN A 150 12.46 10.02 -15.29
N ALA A 151 12.87 9.82 -16.56
CA ALA A 151 12.18 8.92 -17.47
C ALA A 151 12.19 7.46 -16.97
N GLU A 152 13.33 6.97 -16.48
CA GLU A 152 13.45 5.61 -15.96
C GLU A 152 12.67 5.41 -14.65
N PHE A 153 12.68 6.40 -13.74
CA PHE A 153 11.87 6.36 -12.53
C PHE A 153 10.37 6.34 -12.87
N ALA A 154 9.91 7.20 -13.76
CA ALA A 154 8.51 7.23 -14.21
C ALA A 154 8.09 5.90 -14.84
N ALA A 155 8.97 5.29 -15.65
CA ALA A 155 8.68 4.02 -16.31
C ALA A 155 8.77 2.79 -15.38
N SER A 156 9.30 2.96 -14.17
CA SER A 156 9.49 1.88 -13.18
C SER A 156 8.20 1.41 -12.50
N ASN A 157 7.08 2.14 -12.66
CA ASN A 157 5.76 1.81 -12.10
C ASN A 157 5.80 1.43 -10.61
N SER A 158 6.36 2.32 -9.79
CA SER A 158 6.73 2.04 -8.39
C SER A 158 5.59 2.07 -7.38
N VAL A 159 4.39 2.48 -7.79
CA VAL A 159 3.21 2.59 -6.94
C VAL A 159 2.12 1.68 -7.51
N ALA A 160 1.68 0.69 -6.74
CA ALA A 160 0.57 -0.15 -7.14
C ALA A 160 -0.74 0.38 -6.54
N THR A 161 -1.87 0.10 -7.19
CA THR A 161 -3.21 0.46 -6.69
C THR A 161 -3.43 0.06 -5.23
N PRO A 162 -3.07 -1.16 -4.77
CA PRO A 162 -3.23 -1.56 -3.37
C PRO A 162 -2.48 -0.69 -2.37
N ASP A 163 -1.39 -0.02 -2.77
CA ASP A 163 -0.58 0.84 -1.90
C ASP A 163 -1.30 2.14 -1.52
N ILE A 164 -2.30 2.56 -2.31
CA ILE A 164 -2.95 3.87 -2.18
C ILE A 164 -4.43 3.79 -1.80
N ILE A 165 -5.02 2.59 -1.64
CA ILE A 165 -6.45 2.44 -1.29
C ILE A 165 -6.82 3.22 -0.03
N ARG A 166 -6.00 3.13 1.04
CA ARG A 166 -6.26 3.85 2.30
C ARG A 166 -6.19 5.37 2.12
N PHE A 167 -5.22 5.83 1.35
CA PHE A 167 -5.10 7.24 1.00
C PHE A 167 -6.36 7.74 0.30
N VAL A 168 -6.88 6.99 -0.68
CA VAL A 168 -8.11 7.30 -1.41
C VAL A 168 -9.33 7.28 -0.48
N HIS A 169 -9.48 6.25 0.35
CA HIS A 169 -10.56 6.15 1.35
C HIS A 169 -10.59 7.37 2.29
N ARG A 170 -9.43 7.86 2.74
CA ARG A 170 -9.32 9.06 3.58
C ARG A 170 -9.78 10.33 2.85
N LEU A 171 -9.56 10.42 1.54
CA LEU A 171 -10.04 11.54 0.73
C LEU A 171 -11.55 11.49 0.50
N PHE A 172 -12.09 10.28 0.33
CA PHE A 172 -13.49 10.01 0.08
C PHE A 172 -14.39 10.23 1.30
N LYS A 173 -13.92 9.82 2.49
CA LYS A 173 -14.69 9.91 3.74
C LYS A 173 -15.31 11.30 4.03
N PRO A 174 -14.55 12.43 4.07
CA PRO A 174 -15.13 13.74 4.39
C PRO A 174 -16.02 14.30 3.28
N ARG A 175 -16.06 13.65 2.11
CA ARG A 175 -16.86 14.03 0.94
C ARG A 175 -18.08 13.12 0.75
N HIS A 176 -18.30 12.16 1.66
CA HIS A 176 -19.41 11.21 1.61
C HIS A 176 -19.49 10.45 0.27
N VAL A 177 -18.34 10.14 -0.34
CA VAL A 177 -18.26 9.37 -1.58
C VAL A 177 -18.65 7.92 -1.31
N GLU A 178 -19.51 7.35 -2.16
CA GLU A 178 -19.94 5.96 -2.04
C GLU A 178 -18.85 5.00 -2.53
N THR A 179 -18.48 4.04 -1.68
CA THR A 179 -17.41 3.07 -1.95
C THR A 179 -17.80 1.66 -1.51
N VAL A 180 -17.43 0.66 -2.29
CA VAL A 180 -17.53 -0.76 -1.90
C VAL A 180 -16.28 -1.53 -2.33
N ILE A 181 -15.92 -2.57 -1.59
CA ILE A 181 -14.85 -3.50 -1.97
C ILE A 181 -15.48 -4.81 -2.43
N ALA A 182 -15.33 -5.19 -3.71
CA ALA A 182 -15.84 -6.46 -4.21
C ALA A 182 -15.22 -7.64 -3.44
N PRO A 183 -15.84 -8.83 -3.40
CA PRO A 183 -15.20 -10.00 -2.78
C PRO A 183 -13.90 -10.40 -3.50
N TYR A 184 -13.86 -10.24 -4.83
CA TYR A 184 -12.70 -10.52 -5.67
C TYR A 184 -12.46 -9.44 -6.72
N LEU A 185 -13.20 -9.48 -7.83
CA LEU A 185 -13.00 -8.56 -8.95
C LEU A 185 -14.07 -7.46 -8.93
N ALA A 186 -13.67 -6.22 -9.20
CA ALA A 186 -14.57 -5.08 -9.29
C ALA A 186 -15.53 -5.19 -10.49
N TRP A 187 -15.10 -5.78 -11.61
CA TRP A 187 -15.90 -5.91 -12.83
C TRP A 187 -17.24 -6.63 -12.59
N PRO A 188 -17.30 -7.88 -12.11
CA PRO A 188 -18.58 -8.56 -11.89
C PRO A 188 -19.41 -7.85 -10.82
N GLN A 189 -18.79 -7.23 -9.82
CA GLN A 189 -19.52 -6.46 -8.81
C GLN A 189 -20.21 -5.22 -9.43
N LEU A 190 -19.53 -4.51 -10.34
CA LEU A 190 -20.13 -3.42 -11.11
C LEU A 190 -21.29 -3.90 -11.98
N VAL A 191 -21.13 -5.05 -12.64
CA VAL A 191 -22.20 -5.67 -13.45
C VAL A 191 -23.41 -6.00 -12.58
N TYR A 192 -23.20 -6.59 -11.40
CA TYR A 192 -24.27 -6.84 -10.44
C TYR A 192 -24.97 -5.53 -10.04
N LEU A 193 -24.22 -4.48 -9.70
CA LEU A 193 -24.79 -3.20 -9.25
C LEU A 193 -25.63 -2.51 -10.33
N GLU A 194 -25.20 -2.58 -11.60
CA GLU A 194 -25.91 -1.98 -12.74
C GLU A 194 -27.18 -2.74 -13.08
N ARG A 195 -27.10 -4.08 -13.11
CA ARG A 195 -28.21 -4.97 -13.50
C ARG A 195 -29.19 -5.28 -12.37
N HIS A 196 -28.90 -4.88 -11.15
CA HIS A 196 -29.79 -5.08 -10.02
C HIS A 196 -31.11 -4.34 -10.23
N GLU A 197 -32.24 -4.88 -9.74
CA GLU A 197 -33.57 -4.26 -9.90
C GLU A 197 -33.68 -2.85 -9.29
N ARG A 198 -32.84 -2.57 -8.29
CA ARG A 198 -32.73 -1.24 -7.65
C ARG A 198 -31.83 -0.25 -8.40
N GLN A 199 -31.16 -0.69 -9.46
CA GLN A 199 -30.23 0.10 -10.28
C GLN A 199 -29.25 0.90 -9.43
N TYR A 200 -28.41 0.20 -8.65
CA TYR A 200 -27.47 0.87 -7.74
C TYR A 200 -26.49 1.79 -8.49
N VAL A 201 -26.21 1.48 -9.76
CA VAL A 201 -25.51 2.34 -10.72
C VAL A 201 -26.25 2.33 -12.05
N HIS A 202 -26.11 3.41 -12.83
CA HIS A 202 -26.79 3.60 -14.13
C HIS A 202 -25.81 3.53 -15.32
N ALA A 203 -24.53 3.80 -15.09
CA ALA A 203 -23.49 3.77 -16.10
C ALA A 203 -22.19 3.20 -15.52
N LEU A 204 -21.38 2.57 -16.36
CA LEU A 204 -20.12 1.94 -15.96
C LEU A 204 -18.93 2.68 -16.57
N TYR A 205 -18.00 3.12 -15.73
CA TYR A 205 -16.69 3.63 -16.10
C TYR A 205 -15.62 2.63 -15.66
N GLY A 206 -14.96 1.99 -16.62
CA GLY A 206 -13.97 0.97 -16.31
C GLY A 206 -13.24 0.43 -17.52
N SER A 207 -12.53 -0.67 -17.31
CA SER A 207 -11.72 -1.29 -18.35
C SER A 207 -12.56 -2.12 -19.33
N THR A 208 -11.91 -2.58 -20.38
CA THR A 208 -12.56 -3.28 -21.52
C THR A 208 -13.12 -4.65 -21.17
N GLU A 209 -12.66 -5.23 -20.07
CA GLU A 209 -13.07 -6.53 -19.54
C GLU A 209 -14.55 -6.53 -19.11
N LEU A 210 -15.13 -5.36 -18.83
CA LEU A 210 -16.58 -5.23 -18.61
C LEU A 210 -17.40 -5.71 -19.81
N PHE A 211 -16.88 -5.61 -21.05
CA PHE A 211 -17.54 -6.14 -22.25
C PHE A 211 -17.64 -7.66 -22.25
N MET A 212 -16.83 -8.39 -21.45
CA MET A 212 -16.88 -9.85 -21.40
C MET A 212 -18.13 -10.38 -20.69
N PHE A 213 -18.85 -9.53 -19.95
CA PHE A 213 -20.05 -9.92 -19.21
C PHE A 213 -21.32 -9.77 -20.04
N ASP A 214 -22.29 -10.66 -19.79
CA ASP A 214 -23.58 -10.63 -20.50
C ASP A 214 -24.51 -9.57 -19.92
N GLY A 215 -25.33 -8.98 -20.80
CA GLY A 215 -26.29 -7.93 -20.44
C GLY A 215 -25.69 -6.52 -20.33
N ILE A 216 -24.38 -6.35 -20.54
CA ILE A 216 -23.72 -5.05 -20.57
C ILE A 216 -23.52 -4.61 -22.03
N ASP A 217 -23.95 -3.39 -22.37
CA ASP A 217 -23.74 -2.80 -23.70
C ASP A 217 -22.78 -1.61 -23.67
N ARG A 218 -23.09 -0.54 -22.93
CA ARG A 218 -22.31 0.71 -22.99
C ARG A 218 -21.36 0.83 -21.83
N ILE A 219 -20.07 0.99 -22.13
CA ILE A 219 -19.02 1.20 -21.13
C ILE A 219 -18.25 2.47 -21.47
N ILE A 220 -18.11 3.34 -20.48
CA ILE A 220 -17.23 4.51 -20.51
C ILE A 220 -15.80 4.01 -20.30
N LEU A 221 -14.92 4.34 -21.23
CA LEU A 221 -13.52 3.93 -21.25
C LEU A 221 -12.60 5.02 -20.72
N ASP A 222 -12.98 6.28 -20.90
CA ASP A 222 -12.24 7.44 -20.41
C ASP A 222 -13.14 8.63 -20.12
N ILE A 223 -12.75 9.42 -19.13
CA ILE A 223 -13.32 10.73 -18.83
C ILE A 223 -12.18 11.73 -18.70
N ASN A 224 -12.16 12.72 -19.59
CA ASN A 224 -11.28 13.87 -19.44
C ASN A 224 -12.00 14.93 -18.61
N PHE A 225 -11.73 14.95 -17.29
CA PHE A 225 -12.34 15.90 -16.36
C PHE A 225 -11.95 17.36 -16.61
N LYS A 226 -10.82 17.62 -17.31
CA LYS A 226 -10.41 18.98 -17.68
C LYS A 226 -11.25 19.55 -18.83
N THR A 227 -11.56 18.73 -19.82
CA THR A 227 -12.36 19.15 -21.00
C THR A 227 -13.84 18.82 -20.87
N GLY A 228 -14.23 17.98 -19.90
CA GLY A 228 -15.60 17.50 -19.75
C GLY A 228 -16.02 16.54 -20.87
N GLN A 229 -15.08 15.76 -21.42
CA GLN A 229 -15.33 14.84 -22.53
C GLN A 229 -15.28 13.39 -22.06
N VAL A 230 -16.21 12.57 -22.55
CA VAL A 230 -16.37 11.16 -22.19
C VAL A 230 -16.18 10.31 -23.45
N SER A 231 -15.31 9.32 -23.38
CA SER A 231 -15.13 8.30 -24.41
C SER A 231 -15.81 7.01 -23.99
N PHE A 232 -16.66 6.44 -24.85
CA PHE A 232 -17.40 5.21 -24.56
C PHE A 232 -17.53 4.30 -25.79
N SER A 233 -17.85 3.03 -25.57
CA SER A 233 -18.09 2.05 -26.63
C SER A 233 -19.32 1.19 -26.33
N SER A 234 -19.94 0.64 -27.39
CA SER A 234 -21.11 -0.26 -27.32
C SER A 234 -20.73 -1.68 -27.72
N LYS A 235 -21.03 -2.65 -26.85
CA LYS A 235 -20.83 -4.08 -27.10
C LYS A 235 -21.59 -4.52 -28.34
N LEU A 236 -22.83 -4.09 -28.51
CA LEU A 236 -23.66 -4.44 -29.67
C LEU A 236 -23.01 -4.02 -30.98
N GLN A 237 -22.41 -2.83 -31.03
CA GLN A 237 -21.70 -2.35 -32.22
C GLN A 237 -20.40 -3.13 -32.46
N ILE A 238 -19.67 -3.46 -31.40
CA ILE A 238 -18.47 -4.30 -31.47
C ILE A 238 -18.82 -5.69 -32.04
N LEU A 239 -19.87 -6.33 -31.52
CA LEU A 239 -20.35 -7.63 -31.99
C LEU A 239 -20.76 -7.61 -33.46
N ALA A 240 -21.47 -6.57 -33.89
CA ALA A 240 -21.90 -6.39 -35.27
C ALA A 240 -20.71 -6.23 -36.23
N GLU A 241 -19.75 -5.37 -35.89
CA GLU A 241 -18.54 -5.14 -36.69
C GLU A 241 -17.66 -6.39 -36.78
N MET A 242 -17.52 -7.13 -35.67
CA MET A 242 -16.74 -8.37 -35.64
C MET A 242 -17.49 -9.55 -36.26
N GLY A 243 -18.82 -9.48 -36.39
CA GLY A 243 -19.69 -10.58 -36.82
C GLY A 243 -19.63 -11.78 -35.87
N LEU A 244 -19.66 -11.52 -34.56
CA LEU A 244 -19.60 -12.53 -33.49
C LEU A 244 -20.81 -12.41 -32.57
N ASN A 245 -21.18 -13.50 -31.89
CA ASN A 245 -22.12 -13.46 -30.77
C ASN A 245 -21.38 -13.24 -29.42
N SER A 246 -22.13 -13.07 -28.32
CA SER A 246 -21.55 -12.80 -26.99
C SER A 246 -20.62 -13.91 -26.49
N GLU A 247 -20.93 -15.19 -26.72
CA GLU A 247 -20.07 -16.31 -26.30
C GLU A 247 -18.76 -16.33 -27.09
N GLN A 248 -18.84 -16.14 -28.40
CA GLN A 248 -17.68 -16.04 -29.28
C GLN A 248 -16.83 -14.83 -28.97
N PHE A 249 -17.44 -13.73 -28.53
CA PHE A 249 -16.71 -12.54 -28.11
C PHE A 249 -15.98 -12.74 -26.78
N LEU A 250 -16.58 -13.43 -25.81
CA LEU A 250 -15.86 -13.84 -24.60
C LEU A 250 -14.64 -14.69 -24.96
N ASP A 251 -14.84 -15.70 -25.82
CA ASP A 251 -13.77 -16.57 -26.28
C ASP A 251 -12.67 -15.76 -27.02
N LEU A 252 -13.04 -14.80 -27.87
CA LEU A 252 -12.12 -13.87 -28.54
C LEU A 252 -11.29 -13.09 -27.53
N ALA A 253 -11.93 -12.50 -26.53
CA ALA A 253 -11.27 -11.65 -25.56
C ALA A 253 -10.27 -12.45 -24.69
N ILE A 254 -10.57 -13.71 -24.38
CA ILE A 254 -9.62 -14.61 -23.69
C ILE A 254 -8.46 -15.00 -24.62
N LEU A 255 -8.73 -15.39 -25.87
CA LEU A 255 -7.68 -15.78 -26.83
C LEU A 255 -6.74 -14.62 -27.19
N ALA A 256 -7.28 -13.39 -27.26
CA ALA A 256 -6.48 -12.19 -27.45
C ALA A 256 -5.58 -11.89 -26.25
N GLY A 257 -5.99 -12.33 -25.06
CA GLY A 257 -5.32 -12.08 -23.79
C GLY A 257 -5.79 -10.77 -23.13
N PHE A 258 -5.76 -10.77 -21.81
CA PHE A 258 -6.09 -9.63 -20.94
C PHE A 258 -5.31 -9.75 -19.63
N ASP A 259 -5.53 -8.84 -18.67
CA ASP A 259 -4.74 -8.77 -17.42
C ASP A 259 -4.66 -10.10 -16.63
N LEU A 260 -5.64 -11.01 -16.76
CA LEU A 260 -5.68 -12.29 -16.02
C LEU A 260 -5.53 -13.54 -16.90
N SER A 261 -5.26 -13.38 -18.20
CA SER A 261 -5.04 -14.51 -19.11
C SER A 261 -4.10 -14.11 -20.25
N PRO A 262 -3.01 -14.86 -20.50
CA PRO A 262 -2.09 -14.52 -21.57
C PRO A 262 -2.73 -14.70 -22.95
N THR A 263 -2.17 -14.03 -23.96
CA THR A 263 -2.54 -14.24 -25.36
C THR A 263 -2.32 -15.70 -25.75
N PHE A 264 -3.22 -16.24 -26.60
CA PHE A 264 -3.19 -17.62 -27.04
C PHE A 264 -1.82 -18.02 -27.62
N PRO A 265 -1.08 -18.97 -27.00
CA PRO A 265 0.31 -19.27 -27.38
C PRO A 265 0.51 -19.83 -28.80
N ALA A 266 -0.57 -20.20 -29.48
CA ALA A 266 -0.51 -20.57 -30.91
C ALA A 266 -0.28 -19.35 -31.83
N ILE A 267 -0.42 -18.14 -31.30
CA ILE A 267 -0.22 -16.88 -32.00
C ILE A 267 1.08 -16.26 -31.49
N ASP A 268 2.02 -15.93 -32.39
CA ASP A 268 3.21 -15.17 -32.00
C ASP A 268 2.75 -13.75 -31.57
N PRO A 269 3.03 -13.31 -30.33
CA PRO A 269 2.63 -11.98 -29.87
C PRO A 269 3.19 -10.84 -30.73
N ARG A 270 4.30 -11.06 -31.45
CA ARG A 270 4.91 -10.05 -32.34
C ARG A 270 4.14 -9.85 -33.64
N ASP A 271 3.43 -10.89 -34.08
CA ASP A 271 2.61 -10.91 -35.30
C ASP A 271 1.12 -10.95 -34.96
N PHE A 272 0.75 -10.56 -33.73
CA PHE A 272 -0.64 -10.55 -33.31
C PHE A 272 -1.47 -9.63 -34.20
N GLN A 273 -2.52 -10.21 -34.79
CA GLN A 273 -3.56 -9.48 -35.50
C GLN A 273 -4.91 -9.98 -34.99
N LEU A 274 -5.69 -9.07 -34.41
CA LEU A 274 -7.02 -9.41 -33.88
C LEU A 274 -7.90 -10.13 -34.92
N ARG A 275 -7.78 -9.73 -36.19
CA ARG A 275 -8.57 -10.31 -37.30
C ARG A 275 -8.34 -11.81 -37.45
N SER A 276 -7.10 -12.27 -37.28
CA SER A 276 -6.75 -13.70 -37.37
C SER A 276 -7.45 -14.53 -36.29
N VAL A 277 -7.62 -13.96 -35.09
CA VAL A 277 -8.34 -14.63 -33.99
C VAL A 277 -9.84 -14.70 -34.27
N ILE A 278 -10.41 -13.60 -34.81
CA ILE A 278 -11.82 -13.56 -35.22
C ILE A 278 -12.10 -14.62 -36.29
N ASP A 279 -11.25 -14.70 -37.32
CA ASP A 279 -11.43 -15.66 -38.41
C ASP A 279 -11.24 -17.11 -37.91
N LEU A 280 -10.31 -17.35 -36.98
CA LEU A 280 -10.14 -18.65 -36.32
C LEU A 280 -11.39 -19.08 -35.54
N ILE A 281 -11.99 -18.17 -34.75
CA ILE A 281 -13.22 -18.46 -34.00
C ILE A 281 -14.38 -18.70 -34.95
N LYS A 282 -14.52 -17.91 -36.03
CA LYS A 282 -15.56 -18.13 -37.05
C LYS A 282 -15.40 -19.47 -37.75
N GLN A 283 -14.16 -19.88 -38.04
CA GLN A 283 -13.89 -21.17 -38.68
C GLN A 283 -14.22 -22.35 -37.76
N ARG A 284 -13.96 -22.24 -36.46
CA ARG A 284 -14.08 -23.36 -35.50
C ARG A 284 -15.32 -23.31 -34.60
N GLY A 285 -16.09 -22.24 -34.67
CA GLY A 285 -17.35 -22.03 -33.96
C GLY A 285 -17.21 -21.50 -32.53
N ALA A 286 -16.24 -22.01 -31.75
CA ALA A 286 -16.04 -21.68 -30.34
C ALA A 286 -14.54 -21.62 -29.96
N GLY A 287 -14.20 -20.92 -28.88
CA GLY A 287 -12.84 -20.85 -28.35
C GLY A 287 -12.33 -22.19 -27.83
N THR A 288 -13.21 -23.00 -27.22
CA THR A 288 -12.83 -24.34 -26.73
C THR A 288 -12.36 -25.25 -27.87
N THR A 289 -13.04 -25.25 -29.01
CA THR A 289 -12.62 -26.00 -30.20
C THR A 289 -11.36 -25.41 -30.84
N CYS A 290 -11.14 -24.09 -30.74
CA CYS A 290 -9.89 -23.45 -31.12
C CYS A 290 -8.72 -23.99 -30.31
N VAL A 291 -8.78 -23.89 -28.97
CA VAL A 291 -7.66 -24.28 -28.11
C VAL A 291 -7.40 -25.79 -28.18
N MET A 292 -8.45 -26.61 -28.20
CA MET A 292 -8.30 -28.08 -28.31
C MET A 292 -7.64 -28.52 -29.61
N ALA A 293 -7.83 -27.79 -30.71
CA ALA A 293 -7.17 -28.10 -31.98
C ALA A 293 -5.65 -27.89 -31.95
N PHE A 294 -5.15 -27.09 -31.01
CA PHE A 294 -3.71 -26.82 -30.81
C PHE A 294 -3.18 -27.40 -29.50
N LYS A 295 -3.92 -28.30 -28.83
CA LYS A 295 -3.51 -28.85 -27.52
C LYS A 295 -2.11 -29.48 -27.52
N ASP A 296 -1.71 -30.07 -28.65
CA ASP A 296 -0.42 -30.74 -28.84
C ASP A 296 0.66 -29.80 -29.42
N PHE A 297 0.31 -28.55 -29.74
CA PHE A 297 1.27 -27.54 -30.18
C PHE A 297 2.18 -27.16 -29.01
N PRO A 298 3.53 -27.23 -29.13
CA PRO A 298 4.40 -27.17 -27.95
C PRO A 298 4.22 -25.94 -27.05
N PRO A 299 4.08 -24.70 -27.56
CA PRO A 299 3.78 -23.53 -26.73
C PRO A 299 2.46 -23.62 -25.92
N VAL A 300 1.41 -24.22 -26.51
CA VAL A 300 0.09 -24.39 -25.86
C VAL A 300 0.15 -25.50 -24.80
N PHE A 301 0.82 -26.60 -25.12
CA PHE A 301 1.04 -27.71 -24.19
C PHE A 301 1.88 -27.28 -22.98
N GLN A 302 3.03 -26.62 -23.22
CA GLN A 302 3.98 -26.22 -22.18
C GLN A 302 3.40 -25.21 -21.19
N SER A 303 2.50 -24.33 -21.64
CA SER A 303 1.82 -23.36 -20.79
C SER A 303 0.56 -23.92 -20.12
N ASN A 304 0.14 -25.16 -20.46
CA ASN A 304 -1.14 -25.72 -20.03
C ASN A 304 -2.34 -24.80 -20.40
N TYR A 305 -2.30 -24.18 -21.57
CA TYR A 305 -3.24 -23.10 -21.92
C TYR A 305 -4.70 -23.59 -22.05
N VAL A 306 -4.94 -24.88 -22.32
CA VAL A 306 -6.30 -25.46 -22.32
C VAL A 306 -6.99 -25.24 -20.97
N ASP A 307 -6.30 -25.54 -19.87
CA ASP A 307 -6.78 -25.32 -18.51
C ASP A 307 -6.89 -23.83 -18.20
N GLN A 308 -5.90 -23.01 -18.58
CA GLN A 308 -5.94 -21.56 -18.38
C GLN A 308 -7.16 -20.92 -19.08
N PHE A 309 -7.44 -21.31 -20.33
CA PHE A 309 -8.59 -20.85 -21.10
C PHE A 309 -9.90 -21.23 -20.40
N ALA A 310 -10.05 -22.49 -19.98
CA ALA A 310 -11.24 -22.96 -19.26
C ALA A 310 -11.45 -22.19 -17.95
N ARG A 311 -10.37 -21.96 -17.19
CA ARG A 311 -10.38 -21.18 -15.94
C ARG A 311 -10.77 -19.72 -16.17
N ALA A 312 -10.17 -19.05 -17.15
CA ALA A 312 -10.51 -17.66 -17.49
C ALA A 312 -11.98 -17.52 -17.88
N ARG A 313 -12.49 -18.49 -18.67
CA ARG A 313 -13.88 -18.53 -19.08
C ARG A 313 -14.84 -18.76 -17.90
N ALA A 314 -14.52 -19.72 -17.02
CA ALA A 314 -15.30 -20.01 -15.82
C ALA A 314 -15.27 -18.83 -14.83
N MET A 315 -14.13 -18.17 -14.68
CA MET A 315 -13.96 -16.97 -13.86
C MET A 315 -14.92 -15.86 -14.29
N ILE A 316 -15.03 -15.55 -15.58
CA ILE A 316 -15.96 -14.51 -16.06
C ILE A 316 -17.42 -14.96 -15.89
N LYS A 317 -17.75 -16.18 -16.34
CA LYS A 317 -19.13 -16.69 -16.34
C LYS A 317 -19.71 -16.89 -14.93
N PHE A 318 -18.89 -17.32 -13.99
CA PHE A 318 -19.30 -17.67 -12.63
C PHE A 318 -18.59 -16.81 -11.58
N SER A 319 -18.24 -15.57 -11.95
CA SER A 319 -17.63 -14.60 -11.05
C SER A 319 -18.39 -14.47 -9.74
N LEU A 320 -17.68 -14.39 -8.62
CA LEU A 320 -18.29 -14.20 -7.31
C LEU A 320 -18.52 -12.70 -7.03
N VAL A 321 -19.74 -12.36 -6.59
CA VAL A 321 -20.15 -11.01 -6.19
C VAL A 321 -20.77 -11.05 -4.80
N LEU A 322 -20.72 -9.92 -4.09
CA LEU A 322 -21.47 -9.76 -2.84
C LEU A 322 -22.83 -9.14 -3.14
N VAL A 323 -23.88 -9.85 -2.72
CA VAL A 323 -25.28 -9.42 -2.85
C VAL A 323 -25.59 -8.39 -1.77
N ALA A 324 -25.76 -7.13 -2.17
CA ALA A 324 -25.74 -5.97 -1.27
C ALA A 324 -26.84 -5.98 -0.20
N ASN A 325 -28.00 -6.56 -0.49
CA ASN A 325 -29.14 -6.66 0.42
C ASN A 325 -29.06 -7.87 1.37
N GLU A 326 -28.29 -8.90 1.03
CA GLU A 326 -28.18 -10.14 1.82
C GLU A 326 -26.85 -10.28 2.56
N GLY A 327 -25.79 -9.61 2.08
CA GLY A 327 -24.43 -9.75 2.61
C GLY A 327 -23.76 -11.07 2.21
N ARG A 328 -24.32 -11.82 1.27
CA ARG A 328 -23.83 -13.14 0.85
C ARG A 328 -22.96 -13.06 -0.40
N VAL A 329 -21.94 -13.89 -0.49
CA VAL A 329 -21.15 -14.06 -1.70
C VAL A 329 -21.77 -15.16 -2.56
N LEU A 330 -22.16 -14.81 -3.79
CA LEU A 330 -22.80 -15.73 -4.72
C LEU A 330 -22.20 -15.58 -6.12
N PRO A 331 -22.23 -16.64 -6.95
CA PRO A 331 -21.94 -16.54 -8.37
C PRO A 331 -22.91 -15.58 -9.06
N LEU A 332 -22.37 -14.64 -9.84
CA LEU A 332 -23.09 -13.57 -10.54
C LEU A 332 -24.36 -14.07 -11.26
N PRO A 333 -24.36 -15.19 -12.02
CA PRO A 333 -25.56 -15.66 -12.70
C PRO A 333 -26.75 -15.94 -11.79
N LEU A 334 -26.53 -16.32 -10.52
CA LEU A 334 -27.59 -16.60 -9.56
C LEU A 334 -28.16 -15.33 -8.90
N THR A 335 -27.49 -14.19 -9.09
CA THR A 335 -27.84 -12.91 -8.45
C THR A 335 -28.62 -11.97 -9.36
N LEU A 336 -28.58 -12.25 -10.66
CA LEU A 336 -29.21 -11.42 -11.68
C LEU A 336 -30.66 -11.87 -11.89
N PRO A 337 -31.57 -10.95 -12.27
CA PRO A 337 -32.93 -11.31 -12.63
C PRO A 337 -32.92 -12.40 -13.72
N PRO A 338 -33.83 -13.38 -13.66
CA PRO A 338 -33.90 -14.42 -14.69
C PRO A 338 -34.04 -13.76 -16.06
N ALA A 339 -33.17 -14.17 -16.98
CA ALA A 339 -33.14 -13.62 -18.32
C ALA A 339 -34.51 -13.84 -18.99
N GLN A 340 -34.96 -12.92 -19.85
CA GLN A 340 -36.21 -13.12 -20.60
C GLN A 340 -36.17 -14.47 -21.33
N PRO A 341 -37.30 -15.20 -21.47
CA PRO A 341 -37.31 -16.57 -22.00
C PRO A 341 -36.70 -16.72 -23.42
N SER A 342 -36.49 -15.61 -24.13
CA SER A 342 -35.81 -15.53 -25.43
C SER A 342 -34.27 -15.51 -25.37
N SER A 343 -33.66 -15.44 -24.19
CA SER A 343 -32.23 -15.12 -24.02
C SER A 343 -31.32 -16.26 -23.53
N GLY A 344 -31.85 -17.49 -23.48
CA GLY A 344 -31.08 -18.70 -23.16
C GLY A 344 -31.61 -19.49 -21.96
N PRO A 345 -30.98 -20.61 -21.60
CA PRO A 345 -31.38 -21.43 -20.45
C PRO A 345 -31.17 -20.68 -19.14
N VAL A 346 -32.12 -20.84 -18.21
CA VAL A 346 -32.01 -20.29 -16.84
C VAL A 346 -30.91 -21.06 -16.10
N ILE A 347 -29.89 -20.34 -15.64
CA ILE A 347 -28.79 -20.92 -14.85
C ILE A 347 -29.28 -21.18 -13.43
N THR A 348 -29.15 -22.42 -12.99
CA THR A 348 -29.51 -22.90 -11.65
C THR A 348 -28.25 -23.18 -10.82
N PRO A 349 -28.37 -23.36 -9.49
CA PRO A 349 -27.23 -23.75 -8.66
C PRO A 349 -26.52 -25.04 -9.10
N SER A 350 -27.21 -25.96 -9.78
CA SER A 350 -26.60 -27.19 -10.32
C SER A 350 -25.71 -26.95 -11.54
N ASP A 351 -25.83 -25.80 -12.21
CA ASP A 351 -24.99 -25.43 -13.35
C ASP A 351 -23.69 -24.73 -12.93
N ILE A 352 -23.56 -24.41 -11.64
CA ILE A 352 -22.37 -23.75 -11.10
C ILE A 352 -21.26 -24.78 -10.86
N PRO A 353 -20.04 -24.56 -11.38
CA PRO A 353 -18.91 -25.45 -11.11
C PRO A 353 -18.62 -25.58 -9.61
N HIS A 354 -18.40 -26.79 -9.14
CA HIS A 354 -18.12 -27.06 -7.72
C HIS A 354 -16.70 -26.65 -7.28
N ASP A 355 -15.79 -26.47 -8.23
CA ASP A 355 -14.37 -26.20 -8.05
C ASP A 355 -13.99 -24.73 -8.23
N LEU A 356 -14.95 -23.80 -8.14
CA LEU A 356 -14.66 -22.35 -8.21
C LEU A 356 -13.63 -21.87 -7.16
N GLY A 357 -13.46 -22.61 -6.06
CA GLY A 357 -12.41 -22.37 -5.08
C GLY A 357 -10.99 -22.46 -5.66
N ASP A 358 -10.79 -23.19 -6.75
CA ASP A 358 -9.51 -23.25 -7.45
C ASP A 358 -9.22 -21.97 -8.24
N ILE A 359 -10.23 -21.12 -8.47
CA ILE A 359 -10.12 -19.83 -9.18
C ILE A 359 -10.12 -18.68 -8.17
N PHE A 360 -11.07 -18.67 -7.22
CA PHE A 360 -11.29 -17.57 -6.29
C PHE A 360 -10.72 -17.86 -4.89
N SER A 361 -9.87 -18.87 -4.68
CA SER A 361 -9.42 -19.34 -3.36
C SER A 361 -10.54 -19.93 -2.49
N ALA A 362 -10.15 -20.54 -1.36
CA ALA A 362 -11.10 -21.10 -0.40
C ALA A 362 -12.06 -20.03 0.15
N HIS A 363 -13.35 -20.35 0.17
CA HIS A 363 -14.41 -19.41 0.55
C HIS A 363 -14.36 -19.09 2.06
N PHE A 364 -14.24 -17.81 2.40
CA PHE A 364 -14.40 -17.34 3.79
C PHE A 364 -15.90 -17.31 4.18
N PRO A 365 -16.24 -17.25 5.48
CA PRO A 365 -17.62 -16.95 5.87
C PRO A 365 -18.11 -15.62 5.27
N ASP A 366 -19.38 -15.55 4.85
CA ASP A 366 -19.98 -14.36 4.23
C ASP A 366 -19.76 -13.08 5.04
N GLU A 367 -19.83 -13.17 6.36
CA GLU A 367 -19.57 -12.06 7.28
C GLU A 367 -18.18 -11.42 7.05
N VAL A 368 -17.14 -12.21 6.75
CA VAL A 368 -15.78 -11.71 6.49
C VAL A 368 -15.78 -10.84 5.23
N TYR A 369 -16.41 -11.33 4.16
CA TYR A 369 -16.55 -10.56 2.92
C TYR A 369 -17.40 -9.32 3.13
N TYR A 370 -18.44 -9.38 3.96
CA TYR A 370 -19.28 -8.23 4.27
C TYR A 370 -18.51 -7.13 5.00
N GLN A 371 -17.68 -7.48 5.99
CA GLN A 371 -16.81 -6.51 6.69
C GLN A 371 -15.81 -5.84 5.73
N MET A 372 -15.23 -6.62 4.80
CA MET A 372 -14.36 -6.08 3.75
C MET A 372 -15.15 -5.20 2.76
N PHE A 373 -16.33 -5.63 2.33
CA PHE A 373 -17.17 -4.92 1.36
C PHE A 373 -17.58 -3.54 1.84
N ARG A 374 -17.83 -3.38 3.14
CA ARG A 374 -18.13 -2.09 3.77
C ARG A 374 -16.88 -1.25 4.09
N GLY A 375 -15.69 -1.75 3.77
CA GLY A 375 -14.41 -1.04 3.93
C GLY A 375 -13.90 -0.98 5.36
N LEU A 376 -14.38 -1.84 6.27
CA LEU A 376 -13.87 -1.92 7.65
C LEU A 376 -12.40 -2.41 7.67
N ILE A 377 -12.11 -3.37 6.81
CA ILE A 377 -10.78 -3.93 6.57
C ILE A 377 -10.48 -3.91 5.08
N LEU A 378 -9.19 -3.90 4.73
CA LEU A 378 -8.77 -4.08 3.35
C LEU A 378 -8.43 -5.55 3.04
N PRO A 379 -8.43 -5.94 1.74
CA PRO A 379 -8.18 -7.33 1.34
C PRO A 379 -6.84 -7.91 1.79
N GLN A 380 -5.83 -7.06 2.06
CA GLN A 380 -4.50 -7.53 2.48
C GLN A 380 -4.53 -8.28 3.82
N VAL A 381 -5.52 -8.03 4.68
CA VAL A 381 -5.73 -8.75 5.95
C VAL A 381 -5.99 -10.24 5.72
N LEU A 382 -6.71 -10.55 4.63
CA LEU A 382 -7.19 -11.89 4.33
C LEU A 382 -6.32 -12.59 3.29
N HIS A 383 -5.66 -11.82 2.42
CA HIS A 383 -4.84 -12.30 1.30
C HIS A 383 -3.92 -13.45 1.70
N SER A 384 -3.12 -13.29 2.75
CA SER A 384 -2.10 -14.29 3.09
C SER A 384 -2.68 -15.61 3.60
N LEU A 385 -3.86 -15.58 4.25
CA LEU A 385 -4.60 -16.80 4.57
C LEU A 385 -5.25 -17.41 3.31
N ALA A 386 -5.77 -16.57 2.41
CA ALA A 386 -6.41 -16.99 1.17
C ALA A 386 -5.41 -17.70 0.23
N SER A 387 -4.27 -17.08 -0.05
CA SER A 387 -3.23 -17.60 -0.94
C SER A 387 -2.34 -18.66 -0.31
N GLY A 388 -2.19 -18.65 1.02
CA GLY A 388 -1.19 -19.47 1.73
C GLY A 388 0.20 -18.85 1.73
N HIS A 389 0.37 -17.63 1.22
CA HIS A 389 1.67 -16.97 1.13
C HIS A 389 1.65 -15.53 1.67
N VAL A 390 2.72 -15.16 2.38
CA VAL A 390 3.09 -13.77 2.63
C VAL A 390 4.21 -13.41 1.64
N ILE A 391 3.88 -12.59 0.66
CA ILE A 391 4.82 -12.19 -0.39
C ILE A 391 5.45 -10.86 0.01
N GLU A 392 6.77 -10.82 0.16
CA GLU A 392 7.51 -9.58 0.38
C GLU A 392 8.23 -9.14 -0.89
N SER A 393 7.72 -8.07 -1.50
CA SER A 393 8.28 -7.48 -2.71
C SER A 393 9.57 -6.70 -2.47
N SER A 394 10.37 -6.50 -3.51
CA SER A 394 11.60 -5.70 -3.44
C SER A 394 11.28 -4.24 -3.08
N PRO A 395 11.96 -3.64 -2.09
CA PRO A 395 11.75 -2.24 -1.74
C PRO A 395 12.22 -1.30 -2.86
N LEU A 396 11.84 -0.03 -2.76
CA LEU A 396 12.18 0.97 -3.79
C LEU A 396 13.70 1.15 -3.97
N CYS A 397 14.47 1.02 -2.90
CA CYS A 397 15.92 1.14 -2.91
C CYS A 397 16.66 -0.06 -3.53
N GLY A 398 15.96 -1.20 -3.73
CA GLY A 398 16.51 -2.46 -4.23
C GLY A 398 16.86 -3.49 -3.15
N GLY A 399 16.91 -3.08 -1.87
CA GLY A 399 17.18 -3.97 -0.74
C GLY A 399 18.57 -3.80 -0.12
N THR A 400 18.73 -4.25 1.12
CA THR A 400 20.04 -4.42 1.79
C THR A 400 20.00 -5.64 2.71
N PRO A 401 21.14 -6.26 3.06
CA PRO A 401 21.17 -7.39 3.98
C PRO A 401 20.53 -7.11 5.36
N GLU A 402 20.65 -5.87 5.86
CA GLU A 402 20.02 -5.43 7.09
C GLU A 402 18.50 -5.35 6.94
N TYR A 403 18.01 -4.84 5.80
CA TYR A 403 16.58 -4.83 5.49
C TYR A 403 16.02 -6.26 5.38
N ASP A 404 16.76 -7.16 4.73
CA ASP A 404 16.35 -8.56 4.56
C ASP A 404 16.16 -9.24 5.92
N ARG A 405 17.12 -9.07 6.83
CA ARG A 405 17.01 -9.58 8.22
C ARG A 405 15.86 -8.91 8.97
N PHE A 406 15.70 -7.60 8.80
CA PHE A 406 14.67 -6.81 9.46
C PHE A 406 13.27 -7.27 9.06
N VAL A 407 12.99 -7.45 7.78
CA VAL A 407 11.68 -7.88 7.33
C VAL A 407 11.34 -9.29 7.81
N LYS A 408 12.32 -10.21 7.83
CA LYS A 408 12.12 -11.54 8.45
C LYS A 408 11.66 -11.42 9.91
N SER A 409 12.20 -10.48 10.67
CA SER A 409 11.77 -10.24 12.06
C SER A 409 10.32 -9.75 12.19
N LEU A 410 9.78 -9.08 11.16
CA LEU A 410 8.38 -8.62 11.09
C LEU A 410 7.39 -9.72 10.69
N ILE A 411 7.89 -10.87 10.21
CA ILE A 411 7.07 -11.92 9.58
C ILE A 411 7.19 -13.29 10.25
N GLU A 412 8.42 -13.77 10.50
CA GLU A 412 8.66 -15.20 10.80
C GLU A 412 8.50 -15.57 12.28
N SER A 413 8.68 -14.60 13.19
CA SER A 413 8.61 -14.89 14.64
C SER A 413 7.15 -15.04 15.11
N PRO A 414 6.84 -15.93 16.08
CA PRO A 414 5.51 -16.05 16.68
C PRO A 414 4.94 -14.74 17.24
N HIS A 415 5.81 -13.82 17.64
CA HIS A 415 5.45 -12.51 18.22
C HIS A 415 5.53 -11.37 17.20
N SER A 416 5.88 -11.68 15.95
CA SER A 416 5.98 -10.68 14.90
C SER A 416 4.59 -10.16 14.50
N PRO A 417 4.47 -8.89 14.11
CA PRO A 417 3.18 -8.29 13.82
C PRO A 417 2.41 -9.02 12.72
N ARG A 418 3.07 -9.52 11.65
CA ARG A 418 2.36 -10.24 10.58
C ARG A 418 1.96 -11.66 10.97
N CYS A 419 2.76 -12.37 11.77
CA CYS A 419 2.38 -13.68 12.31
C CYS A 419 1.18 -13.58 13.26
N VAL A 420 1.20 -12.61 14.18
CA VAL A 420 0.08 -12.35 15.10
C VAL A 420 -1.17 -11.91 14.35
N ALA A 421 -1.03 -11.09 13.29
CA ALA A 421 -2.15 -10.70 12.44
C ALA A 421 -2.84 -11.91 11.80
N LEU A 422 -2.07 -12.90 11.30
CA LEU A 422 -2.61 -14.16 10.78
C LEU A 422 -3.31 -14.96 11.88
N ALA A 423 -2.68 -15.09 13.04
CA ALA A 423 -3.20 -15.83 14.19
C ALA A 423 -4.56 -15.26 14.65
N LEU A 424 -4.67 -13.94 14.75
CA LEU A 424 -5.91 -13.21 15.09
C LEU A 424 -7.04 -13.57 14.14
N VAL A 425 -6.80 -13.50 12.82
CA VAL A 425 -7.82 -13.78 11.81
C VAL A 425 -8.18 -15.27 11.83
N SER A 426 -7.20 -16.18 11.84
CA SER A 426 -7.48 -17.62 11.83
C SER A 426 -8.21 -18.10 13.08
N SER A 427 -8.00 -17.45 14.24
CA SER A 427 -8.61 -17.85 15.51
C SER A 427 -10.13 -17.67 15.59
N VAL A 428 -10.71 -16.87 14.69
CA VAL A 428 -12.15 -16.55 14.65
C VAL A 428 -12.86 -17.16 13.44
N LEU A 429 -12.13 -17.97 12.67
CA LEU A 429 -12.65 -18.72 11.54
C LEU A 429 -12.78 -20.20 11.90
N HIS A 430 -13.34 -20.98 10.97
CA HIS A 430 -13.40 -22.43 11.12
C HIS A 430 -11.98 -23.02 11.37
N PRO A 431 -11.80 -24.01 12.28
CA PRO A 431 -10.48 -24.53 12.68
C PRO A 431 -9.58 -25.02 11.54
N LEU A 432 -10.13 -25.29 10.35
CA LEU A 432 -9.34 -25.61 9.15
C LEU A 432 -8.40 -24.46 8.75
N TRP A 433 -8.80 -23.20 8.96
CA TRP A 433 -8.00 -22.04 8.64
C TRP A 433 -6.75 -21.92 9.51
N ALA A 434 -6.83 -22.28 10.79
CA ALA A 434 -5.66 -22.35 11.66
C ALA A 434 -4.69 -23.49 11.30
N LYS A 435 -5.18 -24.53 10.61
CA LYS A 435 -4.36 -25.65 10.11
C LYS A 435 -3.75 -25.39 8.74
N LYS A 436 -4.23 -24.37 8.01
CA LYS A 436 -3.71 -24.03 6.69
C LYS A 436 -2.28 -23.51 6.82
N SER A 437 -1.34 -24.15 6.14
CA SER A 437 0.05 -23.69 6.13
C SER A 437 0.15 -22.34 5.44
N VAL A 438 0.90 -21.42 6.05
CA VAL A 438 1.24 -20.13 5.45
C VAL A 438 2.76 -19.97 5.44
N THR A 439 3.32 -19.64 4.28
CA THR A 439 4.77 -19.46 4.10
C THR A 439 5.11 -18.06 3.59
N ALA A 440 6.25 -17.51 4.00
CA ALA A 440 6.78 -16.28 3.43
C ALA A 440 7.64 -16.59 2.20
N ILE A 441 7.50 -15.76 1.18
CA ILE A 441 8.34 -15.76 -0.04
C ILE A 441 8.94 -14.36 -0.17
N TYR A 442 10.27 -14.29 -0.28
CA TYR A 442 11.02 -13.04 -0.30
C TYR A 442 11.58 -12.75 -1.68
N TYR A 443 11.60 -11.46 -2.06
CA TYR A 443 12.24 -11.03 -3.31
C TYR A 443 13.72 -11.42 -3.43
N PHE A 444 14.45 -11.53 -2.31
CA PHE A 444 15.87 -11.90 -2.27
C PHE A 444 16.11 -13.42 -2.19
N ASP A 445 15.06 -14.21 -1.98
CA ASP A 445 15.12 -15.68 -1.99
C ASP A 445 13.79 -16.27 -2.49
N PRO A 446 13.43 -16.01 -3.76
CA PRO A 446 12.11 -16.34 -4.30
C PRO A 446 11.91 -17.86 -4.46
N THR A 447 13.00 -18.63 -4.49
CA THR A 447 12.98 -20.08 -4.66
C THR A 447 12.74 -20.87 -3.38
N ARG A 448 12.77 -20.20 -2.22
CA ARG A 448 12.55 -20.83 -0.93
C ARG A 448 11.26 -20.33 -0.27
N GLU A 449 10.64 -21.22 0.50
CA GLU A 449 9.50 -20.89 1.35
C GLU A 449 9.91 -20.95 2.82
N TYR A 450 9.43 -19.98 3.59
CA TYR A 450 9.74 -19.84 5.01
C TYR A 450 8.46 -19.98 5.84
N PRO A 451 8.28 -21.04 6.64
CA PRO A 451 7.02 -21.27 7.36
C PRO A 451 6.74 -20.18 8.39
N ILE A 452 5.48 -19.73 8.47
CA ILE A 452 5.03 -18.74 9.46
C ILE A 452 4.23 -19.46 10.56
N PRO A 453 4.69 -19.46 11.82
CA PRO A 453 4.13 -20.25 12.91
C PRO A 453 2.90 -19.59 13.57
N HIS A 454 1.93 -19.15 12.76
CA HIS A 454 0.74 -18.42 13.24
C HIS A 454 -0.21 -19.28 14.10
N SER A 455 -0.14 -20.60 13.99
CA SER A 455 -0.88 -21.56 14.82
C SER A 455 -0.05 -22.17 15.96
N SER A 456 1.16 -21.63 16.20
CA SER A 456 1.99 -22.09 17.32
C SER A 456 1.38 -21.71 18.68
N PRO A 457 1.59 -22.51 19.75
CA PRO A 457 1.11 -22.20 21.09
C PRO A 457 1.56 -20.81 21.59
N GLN A 458 2.76 -20.39 21.19
CA GLN A 458 3.30 -19.07 21.52
C GLN A 458 2.47 -17.96 20.86
N ALA A 459 2.15 -18.08 19.57
CA ALA A 459 1.33 -17.11 18.87
C ALA A 459 -0.11 -17.06 19.43
N THR A 460 -0.70 -18.21 19.77
CA THR A 460 -2.07 -18.28 20.29
C THR A 460 -2.21 -17.75 21.71
N ALA A 461 -1.21 -17.95 22.58
CA ALA A 461 -1.24 -17.44 23.96
C ALA A 461 -1.35 -15.90 24.03
N PHE A 462 -0.77 -15.19 23.07
CA PHE A 462 -0.90 -13.73 22.97
C PHE A 462 -2.34 -13.27 22.69
N LEU A 463 -3.12 -14.10 21.96
CA LEU A 463 -4.51 -13.78 21.62
C LEU A 463 -5.43 -13.83 22.83
N GLU A 464 -5.17 -14.76 23.76
CA GLU A 464 -5.96 -14.90 24.98
C GLU A 464 -5.84 -13.67 25.88
N GLY A 465 -4.64 -13.08 25.97
CA GLY A 465 -4.39 -11.84 26.72
C GLY A 465 -5.29 -10.71 26.27
N VAL A 466 -5.28 -10.41 24.96
CA VAL A 466 -6.03 -9.30 24.39
C VAL A 466 -7.53 -9.52 24.29
N SER A 467 -8.00 -10.76 24.44
CA SER A 467 -9.43 -11.08 24.42
C SER A 467 -10.22 -10.49 25.60
N LYS A 468 -9.50 -10.00 26.63
CA LYS A 468 -10.05 -9.45 27.88
C LYS A 468 -10.45 -7.97 27.79
N TRP A 469 -9.98 -7.23 26.78
CA TRP A 469 -10.33 -5.82 26.60
C TRP A 469 -11.80 -5.65 26.19
N ASN A 470 -12.57 -4.91 26.99
CA ASN A 470 -13.99 -4.60 26.72
C ASN A 470 -14.41 -3.25 27.32
N VAL A 471 -13.59 -2.21 27.15
CA VAL A 471 -13.84 -0.89 27.74
C VAL A 471 -15.03 -0.22 27.07
N ASP A 472 -16.08 0.08 27.83
CA ASP A 472 -17.31 0.66 27.29
C ASP A 472 -17.21 2.16 26.98
N ALA A 473 -18.22 2.66 26.26
CA ALA A 473 -18.33 4.06 25.85
C ALA A 473 -18.28 5.06 27.03
N ARG A 474 -18.81 4.73 28.21
CA ARG A 474 -18.80 5.66 29.36
C ARG A 474 -17.37 5.91 29.82
N HIS A 475 -16.58 4.85 29.94
CA HIS A 475 -15.17 4.96 30.32
C HIS A 475 -14.37 5.76 29.30
N VAL A 476 -14.63 5.55 28.00
CA VAL A 476 -13.97 6.29 26.92
C VAL A 476 -14.36 7.77 26.93
N GLU A 477 -15.65 8.09 27.11
CA GLU A 477 -16.14 9.47 27.22
C GLU A 477 -15.56 10.20 28.44
N ASP A 478 -15.47 9.53 29.59
CA ASP A 478 -14.84 10.09 30.79
C ASP A 478 -13.36 10.36 30.55
N GLU A 479 -12.68 9.50 29.80
CA GLU A 479 -11.26 9.67 29.49
C GLU A 479 -11.01 10.80 28.50
N LEU A 480 -11.87 10.97 27.49
CA LEU A 480 -11.88 12.14 26.60
C LEU A 480 -12.01 13.44 27.41
N ARG A 481 -12.96 13.51 28.36
CA ARG A 481 -13.14 14.68 29.23
C ARG A 481 -11.92 14.92 30.12
N ARG A 482 -11.39 13.87 30.76
CA ARG A 482 -10.22 13.96 31.67
C ARG A 482 -8.98 14.50 30.96
N GLN A 483 -8.75 14.09 29.71
CA GLN A 483 -7.61 14.51 28.92
C GLN A 483 -7.88 15.76 28.07
N SER A 484 -9.10 16.31 28.09
CA SER A 484 -9.53 17.41 27.19
C SER A 484 -9.26 17.08 25.71
N SER A 485 -9.50 15.83 25.32
CA SER A 485 -9.31 15.33 23.95
C SER A 485 -10.64 15.25 23.21
N SER A 486 -10.58 15.41 21.89
CA SER A 486 -11.70 15.20 20.96
C SER A 486 -11.47 14.03 20.02
N THR A 487 -10.38 13.27 20.19
CA THR A 487 -9.98 12.18 19.30
C THR A 487 -9.58 10.94 20.08
N ILE A 488 -9.96 9.77 19.56
CA ILE A 488 -9.47 8.48 20.02
C ILE A 488 -8.19 8.16 19.28
N ASP A 489 -7.06 8.18 19.97
CA ASP A 489 -5.75 7.99 19.40
C ASP A 489 -4.78 7.30 20.39
N LEU A 490 -3.53 7.07 19.98
CA LEU A 490 -2.55 6.37 20.81
C LEU A 490 -2.25 7.14 22.11
N SER A 491 -2.24 8.47 22.05
CA SER A 491 -2.00 9.32 23.21
C SER A 491 -3.13 9.21 24.24
N LEU A 492 -4.40 9.24 23.77
CA LEU A 492 -5.56 9.04 24.64
C LEU A 492 -5.50 7.67 25.32
N CYS A 493 -5.27 6.61 24.55
CA CYS A 493 -5.23 5.24 25.08
C CYS A 493 -4.12 5.05 26.11
N LEU A 494 -2.90 5.56 25.85
CA LEU A 494 -1.80 5.56 26.82
C LEU A 494 -2.13 6.43 28.04
N GLY A 495 -2.79 7.56 27.85
CA GLY A 495 -3.25 8.40 28.96
C GLY A 495 -4.25 7.69 29.87
N GLY A 496 -5.13 6.85 29.30
CA GLY A 496 -6.07 6.02 30.04
C GLY A 496 -5.44 4.86 30.83
N THR A 497 -4.15 4.58 30.62
CA THR A 497 -3.38 3.53 31.30
C THR A 497 -2.13 4.06 32.02
N ALA A 498 -1.99 5.38 32.12
CA ALA A 498 -0.75 6.04 32.56
C ALA A 498 -0.40 5.81 34.05
N THR A 499 -1.38 5.49 34.88
CA THR A 499 -1.20 5.16 36.30
C THR A 499 -1.92 3.86 36.63
N GLN A 500 -1.54 3.22 37.74
CA GLN A 500 -2.22 2.01 38.21
C GLN A 500 -3.72 2.24 38.46
N SER A 501 -4.11 3.40 38.99
CA SER A 501 -5.53 3.71 39.22
C SER A 501 -6.31 3.85 37.90
N LEU A 502 -5.68 4.44 36.87
CA LEU A 502 -6.28 4.57 35.55
C LEU A 502 -6.35 3.21 34.84
N SER A 503 -5.31 2.39 34.95
CA SER A 503 -5.30 1.05 34.34
C SER A 503 -6.38 0.13 34.91
N GLN A 504 -6.69 0.22 36.22
CA GLN A 504 -7.79 -0.55 36.80
C GLN A 504 -9.16 -0.17 36.22
N ARG A 505 -9.36 1.09 35.80
CA ARG A 505 -10.62 1.54 35.16
C ARG A 505 -10.85 0.91 33.79
N THR A 506 -9.80 0.42 33.14
CA THR A 506 -9.91 -0.22 31.81
C THR A 506 -10.10 -1.73 31.90
N ILE A 507 -10.04 -2.31 33.10
CA ILE A 507 -10.35 -3.73 33.33
C ILE A 507 -11.85 -3.87 33.54
N VAL A 508 -12.57 -4.01 32.43
CA VAL A 508 -14.04 -4.13 32.42
C VAL A 508 -14.44 -5.59 32.19
N PRO A 509 -15.26 -6.20 33.06
CA PRO A 509 -15.78 -7.54 32.83
C PRO A 509 -16.54 -7.65 31.51
N LYS A 510 -16.30 -8.72 30.77
CA LYS A 510 -16.98 -8.98 29.51
C LYS A 510 -18.24 -9.81 29.75
N HIS A 511 -19.36 -9.34 29.23
CA HIS A 511 -20.65 -10.04 29.25
C HIS A 511 -21.25 -10.10 27.85
N SER A 512 -22.00 -11.17 27.54
CA SER A 512 -22.64 -11.36 26.22
C SER A 512 -23.59 -10.23 25.85
N ASP A 513 -24.13 -9.53 26.84
CA ASP A 513 -25.12 -8.46 26.68
C ASP A 513 -24.45 -7.06 26.60
N CYS A 514 -23.13 -6.98 26.77
CA CYS A 514 -22.37 -5.73 26.79
C CYS A 514 -21.44 -5.64 25.56
N LEU A 515 -22.05 -5.61 24.37
CA LEU A 515 -21.34 -5.40 23.12
C LEU A 515 -20.88 -3.95 22.98
N LEU A 516 -19.71 -3.77 22.37
CA LEU A 516 -19.24 -2.45 21.93
C LEU A 516 -20.09 -1.97 20.74
N GLU A 517 -20.72 -0.81 20.86
CA GLU A 517 -21.67 -0.27 19.88
C GLU A 517 -21.17 1.00 19.20
N LYS A 518 -20.58 1.93 19.94
CA LYS A 518 -20.12 3.22 19.42
C LYS A 518 -18.78 3.08 18.69
N LYS A 519 -18.57 3.95 17.70
CA LYS A 519 -17.31 4.06 16.98
C LYS A 519 -16.11 4.20 17.92
N ASP A 520 -16.21 5.12 18.87
CA ASP A 520 -15.08 5.54 19.70
C ASP A 520 -14.60 4.43 20.65
N GLU A 521 -15.51 3.65 21.22
CA GLU A 521 -15.13 2.49 22.05
C GLU A 521 -14.52 1.35 21.23
N ILE A 522 -14.97 1.13 19.99
CA ILE A 522 -14.36 0.13 19.09
C ILE A 522 -12.95 0.54 18.71
N VAL A 523 -12.75 1.81 18.34
CA VAL A 523 -11.41 2.34 18.02
C VAL A 523 -10.51 2.24 19.26
N ALA A 524 -10.98 2.66 20.44
CA ALA A 524 -10.18 2.62 21.67
C ALA A 524 -9.77 1.20 22.06
N ASN A 525 -10.70 0.24 22.03
CA ASN A 525 -10.39 -1.16 22.31
C ASN A 525 -9.44 -1.77 21.27
N THR A 526 -9.56 -1.38 20.00
CA THR A 526 -8.61 -1.80 18.96
C THR A 526 -7.19 -1.30 19.26
N LEU A 527 -7.05 -0.03 19.67
CA LEU A 527 -5.76 0.56 20.02
C LEU A 527 -5.15 -0.02 21.30
N TRP A 528 -5.94 -0.27 22.34
CA TRP A 528 -5.43 -0.90 23.56
C TRP A 528 -4.94 -2.33 23.33
N ARG A 529 -5.71 -3.14 22.59
CA ARG A 529 -5.28 -4.49 22.18
C ARG A 529 -4.01 -4.42 21.34
N PHE A 530 -3.91 -3.45 20.44
CA PHE A 530 -2.70 -3.23 19.64
C PHE A 530 -1.48 -2.89 20.51
N LEU A 531 -1.63 -1.99 21.48
CA LEU A 531 -0.56 -1.61 22.41
C LEU A 531 -0.09 -2.79 23.27
N GLU A 532 -1.00 -3.66 23.74
CA GLU A 532 -0.62 -4.89 24.46
C GLU A 532 0.10 -5.88 23.54
N LEU A 533 -0.41 -6.15 22.32
CA LEU A 533 0.23 -7.07 21.36
C LEU A 533 1.62 -6.60 20.91
N ARG A 534 1.88 -5.30 20.93
CA ARG A 534 3.21 -4.73 20.66
C ARG A 534 4.06 -4.57 21.93
N ALA A 535 3.60 -5.09 23.07
CA ALA A 535 4.27 -5.02 24.38
C ALA A 535 4.57 -3.59 24.85
N PHE A 536 3.73 -2.64 24.48
CA PHE A 536 3.68 -1.31 25.11
C PHE A 536 2.85 -1.37 26.40
N LEU A 537 1.82 -2.20 26.44
CA LEU A 537 1.06 -2.49 27.65
C LEU A 537 1.32 -3.92 28.12
N THR A 538 1.29 -4.12 29.44
CA THR A 538 1.24 -5.44 30.07
C THR A 538 -0.19 -5.97 30.06
N ALA A 539 -0.37 -7.26 30.37
CA ALA A 539 -1.68 -7.87 30.58
C ALA A 539 -2.48 -7.28 31.77
N SER A 540 -1.82 -6.51 32.65
CA SER A 540 -2.45 -5.73 33.72
C SER A 540 -2.80 -4.29 33.29
N HIS A 541 -2.75 -4.02 31.99
CA HIS A 541 -2.99 -2.72 31.36
C HIS A 541 -2.02 -1.63 31.82
N GLN A 542 -0.82 -2.00 32.27
CA GLN A 542 0.19 -1.06 32.77
C GLN A 542 1.24 -0.76 31.69
N HIS A 543 1.82 0.43 31.75
CA HIS A 543 2.87 0.83 30.81
C HIS A 543 4.16 0.04 31.03
N THR A 544 4.67 -0.55 29.94
CA THR A 544 6.07 -0.99 29.87
C THR A 544 7.01 0.22 29.75
N PRO A 545 8.34 0.07 29.88
CA PRO A 545 9.28 1.19 29.76
C PRO A 545 9.12 1.95 28.44
N HIS A 546 8.84 1.24 27.35
CA HIS A 546 8.60 1.84 26.03
C HIS A 546 7.31 2.67 25.99
N ALA A 547 6.24 2.23 26.65
CA ALA A 547 5.01 3.02 26.76
C ALA A 547 5.17 4.24 27.65
N GLN A 548 5.95 4.16 28.73
CA GLN A 548 6.25 5.32 29.57
C GLN A 548 7.03 6.37 28.78
N ALA A 549 8.06 5.95 28.06
CA ALA A 549 8.89 6.83 27.24
C ALA A 549 8.09 7.50 26.11
N ILE A 550 7.30 6.72 25.36
CA ILE A 550 6.52 7.26 24.25
C ILE A 550 5.41 8.20 24.74
N PHE A 551 4.73 7.85 25.85
CA PHE A 551 3.69 8.69 26.43
C PHE A 551 4.25 10.01 26.97
N ALA A 552 5.41 9.97 27.64
CA ALA A 552 6.11 11.17 28.12
C ALA A 552 6.45 12.13 26.96
N ALA A 553 6.91 11.58 25.84
CA ALA A 553 7.17 12.35 24.63
C ALA A 553 5.88 12.91 23.99
N MET A 554 4.83 12.09 23.81
CA MET A 554 3.56 12.52 23.21
C MET A 554 2.92 13.71 23.95
N ARG A 555 3.06 13.77 25.28
CA ARG A 555 2.53 14.88 26.10
C ARG A 555 3.14 16.25 25.80
N GLN A 556 4.30 16.31 25.15
CA GLN A 556 4.94 17.56 24.73
C GLN A 556 4.55 17.99 23.31
N SER A 557 3.86 17.14 22.56
CA SER A 557 3.42 17.44 21.19
C SER A 557 2.35 18.53 21.19
N ARG A 558 2.40 19.45 20.22
CA ARG A 558 1.24 20.30 19.91
C ARG A 558 0.21 19.47 19.16
N VAL A 559 -1.07 19.83 19.29
CA VAL A 559 -2.19 19.12 18.61
C VAL A 559 -1.97 19.06 17.09
N ASN A 560 -1.51 20.16 16.49
CA ASN A 560 -1.30 20.26 15.04
C ASN A 560 -0.07 19.52 14.53
N ASP A 561 0.82 19.06 15.40
CA ASP A 561 2.05 18.38 14.99
C ASP A 561 1.80 16.96 14.45
N LYS A 562 0.74 16.28 14.95
CA LYS A 562 0.32 14.94 14.50
C LYS A 562 1.43 13.88 14.53
N PHE A 563 2.30 13.91 15.55
CA PHE A 563 3.48 13.04 15.65
C PHE A 563 3.23 11.62 16.14
N GLN A 564 2.01 11.25 16.54
CA GLN A 564 1.79 9.99 17.26
C GLN A 564 2.24 8.75 16.46
N ASP A 565 1.85 8.68 15.18
CA ASP A 565 2.26 7.59 14.27
C ASP A 565 3.79 7.59 14.09
N ALA A 566 4.37 8.76 13.81
CA ALA A 566 5.82 8.90 13.58
C ALA A 566 6.63 8.48 14.80
N LEU A 567 6.18 8.87 15.99
CA LEU A 567 6.83 8.53 17.25
C LEU A 567 6.71 7.03 17.56
N PHE A 568 5.56 6.42 17.29
CA PHE A 568 5.38 4.97 17.44
C PHE A 568 6.30 4.19 16.48
N LEU A 569 6.36 4.59 15.21
CA LEU A 569 7.25 3.98 14.22
C LEU A 569 8.73 4.15 14.62
N ALA A 570 9.12 5.32 15.10
CA ALA A 570 10.49 5.56 15.58
C ALA A 570 10.85 4.62 16.74
N MET A 571 9.94 4.42 17.70
CA MET A 571 10.14 3.50 18.82
C MET A 571 10.26 2.04 18.37
N GLU A 572 9.44 1.60 17.41
CA GLU A 572 9.56 0.25 16.84
C GLU A 572 10.89 0.06 16.09
N LEU A 573 11.34 1.07 15.32
CA LEU A 573 12.62 1.03 14.62
C LEU A 573 13.82 1.04 15.58
N LEU A 574 13.73 1.74 16.73
CA LEU A 574 14.73 1.68 17.79
C LEU A 574 14.80 0.28 18.40
N ARG A 575 13.65 -0.31 18.74
CA ARG A 575 13.56 -1.68 19.31
C ARG A 575 14.12 -2.73 18.38
N ALA A 576 13.96 -2.54 17.07
CA ALA A 576 14.50 -3.42 16.05
C ALA A 576 15.97 -3.14 15.70
N GLY A 577 16.59 -2.10 16.28
CA GLY A 577 17.97 -1.70 15.98
C GLY A 577 18.16 -1.15 14.56
N ALA A 578 17.10 -0.63 13.93
CA ALA A 578 17.14 -0.08 12.57
C ALA A 578 17.32 1.46 12.54
N LEU A 579 17.04 2.15 13.65
CA LEU A 579 17.26 3.60 13.78
C LEU A 579 18.55 3.87 14.55
N HIS A 580 19.63 4.17 13.82
CA HIS A 580 20.97 4.45 14.35
C HIS A 580 21.73 5.43 13.43
N ASN A 581 22.91 5.89 13.85
CA ASN A 581 23.76 6.80 13.06
C ASN A 581 24.75 6.09 12.11
N GLY A 582 24.89 4.76 12.25
CA GLY A 582 25.75 3.94 11.39
C GLY A 582 25.24 3.75 9.95
N ARG A 583 26.11 3.23 9.07
CA ARG A 583 25.77 2.90 7.67
C ARG A 583 24.74 1.76 7.59
N ILE A 584 23.87 1.81 6.60
CA ILE A 584 23.00 0.69 6.22
C ILE A 584 23.43 0.21 4.83
N GLY A 585 23.63 -1.10 4.68
CA GLY A 585 24.04 -1.72 3.42
C GLY A 585 25.56 -1.77 3.23
N THR A 586 25.97 -2.39 2.11
CA THR A 586 27.37 -2.71 1.82
C THR A 586 28.14 -1.57 1.14
N ARG A 587 27.44 -0.53 0.67
CA ARG A 587 28.01 0.62 -0.05
C ARG A 587 27.52 1.97 0.49
N LEU A 588 28.19 3.05 0.10
CA LEU A 588 27.74 4.41 0.42
C LEU A 588 26.70 4.78 -0.62
N TYR A 589 25.56 5.31 -0.16
CA TYR A 589 24.49 5.75 -1.05
C TYR A 589 24.54 7.26 -1.23
N SER A 590 24.07 7.72 -2.39
CA SER A 590 24.00 9.14 -2.73
C SER A 590 22.97 9.91 -1.88
N GLY A 591 23.22 11.20 -1.70
CA GLY A 591 22.32 12.12 -0.98
C GLY A 591 22.37 12.04 0.55
N GLY A 592 23.47 11.53 1.12
CA GLY A 592 23.82 11.71 2.53
C GLY A 592 24.44 13.10 2.82
N PRO A 593 24.93 13.32 4.06
CA PRO A 593 25.66 14.53 4.45
C PRO A 593 26.86 14.83 3.55
N ASN A 594 27.02 16.07 3.08
CA ASN A 594 28.04 16.42 2.07
C ASN A 594 28.89 17.66 2.42
N PHE A 595 28.94 18.07 3.68
CA PHE A 595 29.76 19.19 4.13
C PHE A 595 31.20 18.76 4.51
N GLN A 596 32.12 19.73 4.55
CA GLN A 596 33.47 19.54 5.08
C GLN A 596 33.41 19.46 6.61
N GLY A 597 33.66 18.28 7.18
CA GLY A 597 33.56 18.01 8.60
C GLY A 597 34.08 16.63 8.97
N SER A 598 34.10 16.32 10.28
CA SER A 598 34.51 15.00 10.76
C SER A 598 33.49 13.92 10.38
N GLU A 599 33.89 12.65 10.41
CA GLU A 599 32.96 11.55 10.21
C GLU A 599 31.90 11.47 11.33
N GLU A 600 32.20 11.99 12.51
CA GLU A 600 31.26 12.08 13.64
C GLU A 600 30.17 13.14 13.37
N ASP A 601 30.53 14.29 12.80
CA ASP A 601 29.57 15.31 12.37
C ASP A 601 28.62 14.75 11.32
N LYS A 602 29.16 14.02 10.33
CA LYS A 602 28.34 13.40 9.28
C LYS A 602 27.41 12.33 9.84
N ARG A 603 27.87 11.50 10.79
CA ARG A 603 27.00 10.51 11.46
C ARG A 603 25.89 11.19 12.27
N SER A 604 26.20 12.28 12.97
CA SER A 604 25.22 13.06 13.71
C SER A 604 24.13 13.62 12.79
N MET A 605 24.53 14.27 11.69
CA MET A 605 23.60 14.75 10.67
C MET A 605 22.75 13.63 10.08
N LEU A 606 23.37 12.49 9.75
CA LEU A 606 22.66 11.34 9.17
C LEU A 606 21.58 10.80 10.12
N LEU A 607 21.85 10.72 11.42
CA LEU A 607 20.86 10.32 12.41
C LEU A 607 19.69 11.30 12.45
N VAL A 608 19.96 12.61 12.45
CA VAL A 608 18.91 13.63 12.40
C VAL A 608 18.09 13.50 11.12
N MET A 609 18.73 13.37 9.96
CA MET A 609 18.04 13.16 8.68
C MET A 609 17.11 11.94 8.73
N ARG A 610 17.56 10.81 9.31
CA ARG A 610 16.75 9.59 9.46
C ARG A 610 15.57 9.83 10.39
N VAL A 611 15.78 10.37 11.58
CA VAL A 611 14.71 10.67 12.54
C VAL A 611 13.65 11.58 11.91
N LEU A 612 14.07 12.67 11.25
CA LEU A 612 13.15 13.62 10.64
C LEU A 612 12.41 13.04 9.43
N SER A 613 13.02 12.10 8.69
CA SER A 613 12.36 11.41 7.57
C SER A 613 11.18 10.52 7.97
N ILE A 614 10.97 10.26 9.27
CA ILE A 614 9.79 9.55 9.78
C ILE A 614 8.55 10.46 9.79
N VAL A 615 8.76 11.77 9.84
CA VAL A 615 7.68 12.77 9.88
C VAL A 615 7.20 13.11 8.46
N PRO A 616 5.88 12.99 8.16
CA PRO A 616 5.34 13.30 6.83
C PRO A 616 5.44 14.78 6.46
N LEU A 617 6.14 15.14 5.39
CA LEU A 617 6.25 16.53 4.94
C LEU A 617 4.93 17.08 4.39
N SER A 618 4.58 18.33 4.73
CA SER A 618 3.41 19.03 4.23
C SER A 618 3.69 19.68 2.88
N ASN A 619 3.14 19.09 1.82
CA ASN A 619 3.39 19.50 0.44
C ASN A 619 2.19 20.22 -0.21
N ASN A 620 2.49 21.11 -1.15
CA ASN A 620 1.59 21.58 -2.19
C ASN A 620 1.29 20.44 -3.19
N ALA A 621 0.20 20.57 -3.95
CA ALA A 621 -0.17 19.60 -4.98
C ALA A 621 0.68 19.77 -6.25
N LEU A 622 2.01 19.69 -6.09
CA LEU A 622 3.00 19.80 -7.15
C LEU A 622 3.90 18.57 -7.11
N PRO A 623 4.41 18.12 -8.26
CA PRO A 623 5.43 17.08 -8.29
C PRO A 623 6.66 17.44 -7.48
N TRP A 624 7.36 16.43 -6.97
CA TRP A 624 8.62 16.64 -6.25
C TRP A 624 9.70 17.17 -7.20
N THR A 625 10.29 18.32 -6.87
CA THR A 625 11.39 18.94 -7.64
C THR A 625 12.70 19.03 -6.87
N GLY A 626 12.68 18.70 -5.57
CA GLY A 626 13.87 18.76 -4.71
C GLY A 626 14.91 17.68 -5.04
N PRO A 627 16.11 17.76 -4.45
CA PRO A 627 17.14 16.73 -4.61
C PRO A 627 16.66 15.37 -4.10
N LEU A 628 17.27 14.30 -4.61
CA LEU A 628 16.99 12.93 -4.19
C LEU A 628 18.05 12.42 -3.20
N SER A 629 17.63 11.54 -2.29
CA SER A 629 18.51 10.87 -1.34
C SER A 629 18.26 9.37 -1.34
N ARG A 630 19.18 8.62 -1.95
CA ARG A 630 19.15 7.15 -1.94
C ARG A 630 19.45 6.62 -0.53
N GLU A 631 20.30 7.31 0.22
CA GLU A 631 20.57 7.02 1.65
C GLU A 631 19.28 7.02 2.48
N LEU A 632 18.43 8.04 2.31
CA LEU A 632 17.14 8.09 3.02
C LEU A 632 16.09 7.15 2.43
N LEU A 633 16.13 6.85 1.13
CA LEU A 633 15.22 5.86 0.54
C LEU A 633 15.48 4.44 1.08
N VAL A 634 16.75 4.11 1.38
CA VAL A 634 17.11 2.86 2.06
C VAL A 634 16.44 2.81 3.43
N PHE A 635 16.61 3.84 4.26
CA PHE A 635 15.97 3.91 5.57
C PHE A 635 14.43 3.93 5.49
N ASN A 636 13.86 4.61 4.50
CA ASN A 636 12.41 4.66 4.25
C ASN A 636 11.80 3.26 4.04
N SER A 637 12.57 2.31 3.50
CA SER A 637 12.11 0.93 3.31
C SER A 637 11.75 0.28 4.65
N PHE A 638 12.55 0.52 5.70
CA PHE A 638 12.27 0.05 7.07
C PHE A 638 11.00 0.70 7.63
N ILE A 639 10.85 2.02 7.46
CA ILE A 639 9.65 2.76 7.91
C ILE A 639 8.39 2.17 7.28
N ARG A 640 8.39 1.96 5.95
CA ARG A 640 7.24 1.43 5.21
C ARG A 640 6.90 0.00 5.65
N ALA A 641 7.90 -0.87 5.79
CA ALA A 641 7.68 -2.24 6.24
C ALA A 641 7.08 -2.30 7.66
N THR A 642 7.57 -1.46 8.59
CA THR A 642 6.97 -1.32 9.93
C THR A 642 5.54 -0.81 9.85
N SER A 643 5.31 0.33 9.20
CA SER A 643 4.00 0.99 9.10
C SER A 643 2.93 0.03 8.56
N ARG A 644 3.22 -0.63 7.44
CA ARG A 644 2.31 -1.60 6.80
C ARG A 644 2.01 -2.80 7.70
N SER A 645 3.01 -3.28 8.45
CA SER A 645 2.83 -4.41 9.37
C SER A 645 2.00 -4.02 10.60
N MET A 646 2.18 -2.82 11.15
CA MET A 646 1.33 -2.30 12.23
C MET A 646 -0.10 -2.07 11.76
N ARG A 647 -0.25 -1.55 10.54
CA ARG A 647 -1.57 -1.34 9.95
C ARG A 647 -2.32 -2.66 9.73
N LEU A 648 -1.64 -3.67 9.18
CA LEU A 648 -2.19 -5.01 9.01
C LEU A 648 -2.67 -5.59 10.35
N LEU A 649 -1.84 -5.46 11.40
CA LEU A 649 -2.17 -5.94 12.73
C LEU A 649 -3.43 -5.25 13.30
N LEU A 650 -3.56 -3.93 13.16
CA LEU A 650 -4.74 -3.19 13.61
C LEU A 650 -6.03 -3.65 12.93
N GLU A 651 -5.99 -3.85 11.62
CA GLU A 651 -7.18 -4.33 10.89
C GLU A 651 -7.51 -5.79 11.24
N SER A 652 -6.52 -6.64 11.49
CA SER A 652 -6.73 -8.00 12.00
C SER A 652 -7.34 -8.00 13.42
N ILE A 653 -6.92 -7.08 14.30
CA ILE A 653 -7.52 -6.91 15.63
C ILE A 653 -8.98 -6.48 15.49
N LEU A 654 -9.25 -5.51 14.61
CA LEU A 654 -10.60 -5.01 14.37
C LEU A 654 -11.52 -6.12 13.82
N LEU A 655 -11.06 -6.89 12.83
CA LEU A 655 -11.82 -8.02 12.32
C LEU A 655 -12.08 -9.08 13.41
N ASN A 656 -11.05 -9.42 14.19
CA ASN A 656 -11.16 -10.36 15.30
C ASN A 656 -12.22 -9.91 16.32
N LEU A 657 -12.23 -8.62 16.69
CA LEU A 657 -13.20 -8.02 17.60
C LEU A 657 -14.64 -8.16 17.05
N MET A 658 -14.85 -7.90 15.77
CA MET A 658 -16.18 -8.03 15.13
C MET A 658 -16.65 -9.49 15.07
N LEU A 659 -15.78 -10.42 14.68
CA LEU A 659 -16.14 -11.83 14.48
C LEU A 659 -16.30 -12.60 15.79
N ARG A 660 -15.67 -12.16 16.88
CA ARG A 660 -15.90 -12.70 18.24
C ARG A 660 -17.20 -12.23 18.87
N SER A 661 -17.93 -11.33 18.20
CA SER A 661 -19.07 -10.63 18.78
C SER A 661 -18.67 -9.84 20.03
N ASP A 662 -17.51 -9.17 20.00
CA ASP A 662 -17.13 -8.21 21.04
C ASP A 662 -17.77 -6.84 20.74
N ALA A 663 -18.05 -6.57 19.47
CA ALA A 663 -18.81 -5.42 19.00
C ALA A 663 -20.04 -5.82 18.21
N ARG A 664 -21.01 -4.90 18.13
CA ARG A 664 -22.16 -5.00 17.24
C ARG A 664 -21.70 -5.03 15.78
N ARG A 665 -22.01 -6.14 15.10
CA ARG A 665 -21.59 -6.40 13.70
C ARG A 665 -22.28 -5.52 12.67
N VAL A 666 -23.58 -5.26 12.84
CA VAL A 666 -24.39 -4.42 11.93
C VAL A 666 -24.16 -2.95 12.27
N ARG A 667 -23.56 -2.21 11.34
CA ARG A 667 -23.14 -0.82 11.51
C ARG A 667 -23.37 0.02 10.25
N HIS A 668 -23.14 1.33 10.36
CA HIS A 668 -23.17 2.25 9.22
C HIS A 668 -21.86 3.06 9.08
N ASP A 669 -21.02 3.04 10.11
CA ASP A 669 -19.79 3.81 10.29
C ASP A 669 -18.52 2.97 10.04
N TYR A 670 -18.60 1.90 9.24
CA TYR A 670 -17.48 0.97 9.00
C TYR A 670 -16.21 1.68 8.51
N LEU A 671 -16.35 2.51 7.47
CA LEU A 671 -15.24 3.28 6.93
C LEU A 671 -14.72 4.30 7.95
N ASP A 672 -15.61 4.89 8.76
CA ASP A 672 -15.23 5.85 9.81
C ASP A 672 -14.33 5.21 10.87
N VAL A 673 -14.65 3.98 11.30
CA VAL A 673 -13.78 3.19 12.20
C VAL A 673 -12.43 2.95 11.53
N ALA A 674 -12.43 2.48 10.27
CA ALA A 674 -11.20 2.13 9.54
C ALA A 674 -10.28 3.33 9.29
N VAL A 675 -10.83 4.53 9.03
CA VAL A 675 -10.03 5.76 8.84
C VAL A 675 -9.57 6.40 10.15
N SER A 676 -10.20 6.05 11.28
CA SER A 676 -9.80 6.51 12.62
C SER A 676 -8.58 5.77 13.17
N LEU A 677 -8.22 4.60 12.63
CA LEU A 677 -7.01 3.88 13.02
C LEU A 677 -5.72 4.53 12.48
N PRO A 678 -4.57 4.40 13.17
CA PRO A 678 -3.30 4.98 12.73
C PRO A 678 -2.68 4.25 11.52
N PHE A 679 -1.55 4.76 11.04
CA PHE A 679 -0.72 4.21 9.95
C PHE A 679 -1.45 4.13 8.61
N GLN A 680 -2.15 5.21 8.25
CA GLN A 680 -2.98 5.30 7.04
C GLN A 680 -2.17 5.52 5.75
N THR A 681 -1.03 6.21 5.84
CA THR A 681 -0.27 6.67 4.68
C THR A 681 1.22 6.44 4.88
N ASP A 682 1.90 6.02 3.82
CA ASP A 682 3.36 5.89 3.81
C ASP A 682 4.01 7.28 3.79
N THR A 683 4.99 7.50 4.67
CA THR A 683 5.81 8.72 4.68
C THR A 683 6.84 8.68 3.55
N ASN A 684 7.10 9.82 2.91
CA ASN A 684 8.19 9.99 1.95
C ASN A 684 9.48 10.49 2.64
N THR A 685 10.60 10.51 1.92
CA THR A 685 11.90 10.98 2.45
C THR A 685 12.02 12.50 2.58
N GLY A 686 10.98 13.25 2.20
CA GLY A 686 11.06 14.70 1.95
C GLY A 686 11.51 15.52 3.15
N MET A 687 11.02 15.24 4.36
CA MET A 687 11.40 15.99 5.57
C MET A 687 12.89 15.83 5.91
N GLY A 688 13.44 14.62 5.76
CA GLY A 688 14.87 14.37 5.96
C GLY A 688 15.74 15.05 4.89
N ILE A 689 15.26 15.09 3.63
CA ILE A 689 15.93 15.80 2.53
C ILE A 689 15.90 17.32 2.76
N LEU A 690 14.78 17.86 3.24
CA LEU A 690 14.64 19.28 3.55
C LEU A 690 15.64 19.70 4.63
N PHE A 691 15.72 18.93 5.73
CA PHE A 691 16.73 19.18 6.76
C PHE A 691 18.15 19.02 6.24
N LYS A 692 18.40 18.03 5.36
CA LYS A 692 19.73 17.86 4.74
C LYS A 692 20.15 19.10 3.97
N ALA A 693 19.26 19.63 3.13
CA ALA A 693 19.51 20.85 2.36
C ALA A 693 19.77 22.06 3.28
N TYR A 694 18.99 22.19 4.36
CA TYR A 694 19.19 23.22 5.37
C TYR A 694 20.54 23.10 6.08
N GLY A 695 20.87 21.93 6.63
CA GLY A 695 22.10 21.71 7.38
C GLY A 695 23.37 21.92 6.53
N ASP A 696 23.39 21.40 5.30
CA ASP A 696 24.51 21.60 4.37
C ASP A 696 24.68 23.08 4.01
N ALA A 697 23.59 23.79 3.70
CA ALA A 697 23.63 25.19 3.31
C ALA A 697 24.05 26.11 4.46
N VAL A 698 23.53 25.89 5.68
CA VAL A 698 23.96 26.64 6.87
C VAL A 698 25.45 26.43 7.13
N CYS A 699 25.93 25.18 7.07
CA CYS A 699 27.36 24.89 7.22
C CYS A 699 28.20 25.57 6.14
N HIS A 700 27.73 25.63 4.90
CA HIS A 700 28.47 26.27 3.81
C HIS A 700 28.54 27.79 3.97
N LEU A 701 27.40 28.44 4.25
CA LEU A 701 27.30 29.90 4.38
C LEU A 701 27.98 30.43 5.65
N ALA A 702 27.98 29.66 6.75
CA ALA A 702 28.67 30.02 7.99
C ALA A 702 30.19 29.74 7.96
N GLY A 703 30.77 29.36 6.81
CA GLY A 703 32.21 29.11 6.70
C GLY A 703 32.70 27.75 7.22
N GLY A 704 31.79 26.80 7.48
CA GLY A 704 32.09 25.42 7.83
C GLY A 704 31.36 24.92 9.08
N VAL A 705 31.22 23.59 9.21
CA VAL A 705 30.52 22.96 10.36
C VAL A 705 31.16 23.32 11.71
N GLN A 706 32.47 23.55 11.75
CA GLN A 706 33.19 23.89 12.97
C GLN A 706 32.81 25.28 13.51
N VAL A 707 32.42 26.21 12.64
CA VAL A 707 31.91 27.53 13.06
C VAL A 707 30.53 27.36 13.68
N VAL A 708 29.67 26.58 13.00
CA VAL A 708 28.31 26.28 13.46
C VAL A 708 28.33 25.57 14.82
N THR A 709 29.10 24.50 14.99
CA THR A 709 29.12 23.72 16.25
C THR A 709 29.74 24.50 17.42
N ARG A 710 30.77 25.34 17.18
CA ARG A 710 31.33 26.22 18.22
C ARG A 710 30.34 27.25 18.73
N SER A 711 29.48 27.78 17.85
CA SER A 711 28.42 28.73 18.24
C SER A 711 27.40 28.14 19.23
N GLY A 712 27.21 26.81 19.23
CA GLY A 712 26.24 26.12 20.11
C GLY A 712 26.77 25.61 21.44
N HIS A 713 28.09 25.42 21.60
CA HIS A 713 28.69 24.74 22.77
C HIS A 713 29.13 25.66 23.93
N GLY A 714 28.95 26.97 23.81
CA GLY A 714 29.10 27.91 24.92
C GLY A 714 30.48 28.56 25.07
N THR A 715 30.46 29.90 25.04
CA THR A 715 31.34 30.92 25.68
C THR A 715 31.11 32.28 24.99
N GLN A 716 30.58 32.24 23.78
CA GLN A 716 30.22 33.37 22.94
C GLN A 716 28.74 33.20 22.58
N GLY A 717 27.83 33.92 23.25
CA GLY A 717 26.38 33.79 23.01
C GLY A 717 25.97 34.25 21.60
N GLU A 718 24.66 34.32 21.32
CA GLU A 718 24.11 34.87 20.06
C GLU A 718 24.67 36.26 19.67
N GLY A 719 25.28 36.98 20.61
CA GLY A 719 25.93 38.27 20.41
C GLY A 719 27.38 38.23 19.90
N SER A 720 28.01 37.06 19.73
CA SER A 720 29.36 36.97 19.15
C SER A 720 29.37 37.15 17.64
N GLU A 721 30.55 37.41 17.05
CA GLU A 721 30.67 37.52 15.59
C GLU A 721 30.30 36.20 14.90
N GLU A 722 30.84 35.06 15.36
CA GLU A 722 30.49 33.74 14.82
C GLU A 722 29.00 33.41 15.04
N GLY A 723 28.39 33.83 16.15
CA GLY A 723 26.96 33.64 16.42
C GLY A 723 26.06 34.46 15.49
N LYS A 724 26.47 35.69 15.15
CA LYS A 724 25.80 36.54 14.15
C LYS A 724 25.94 35.95 12.75
N GLU A 725 27.14 35.49 12.37
CA GLU A 725 27.38 34.83 11.09
C GLU A 725 26.48 33.60 10.91
N VAL A 726 26.39 32.74 11.94
CA VAL A 726 25.51 31.56 11.91
C VAL A 726 24.03 31.97 11.80
N LYS A 727 23.61 33.04 12.49
CA LYS A 727 22.24 33.55 12.39
C LYS A 727 21.93 34.07 10.97
N GLU A 728 22.81 34.88 10.40
CA GLU A 728 22.67 35.39 9.04
C GLU A 728 22.67 34.24 8.01
N ALA A 729 23.54 33.24 8.19
CA ALA A 729 23.57 32.05 7.35
C ALA A 729 22.25 31.27 7.39
N LYS A 730 21.59 31.16 8.55
CA LYS A 730 20.26 30.53 8.67
C LYS A 730 19.19 31.32 7.93
N GLU A 731 19.12 32.64 8.14
CA GLU A 731 18.13 33.51 7.50
C GLU A 731 18.28 33.48 5.97
N GLN A 732 19.50 33.57 5.46
CA GLN A 732 19.78 33.42 4.03
C GLN A 732 19.42 32.03 3.49
N THR A 733 19.75 30.97 4.24
CA THR A 733 19.42 29.59 3.85
C THR A 733 17.91 29.40 3.73
N LEU A 734 17.13 29.92 4.68
CA LEU A 734 15.67 29.80 4.64
C LEU A 734 15.09 30.41 3.37
N GLY A 735 15.56 31.60 2.98
CA GLY A 735 15.16 32.24 1.72
C GLY A 735 15.50 31.40 0.49
N LEU A 736 16.69 30.82 0.44
CA LEU A 736 17.11 29.94 -0.67
C LEU A 736 16.27 28.65 -0.75
N LEU A 737 15.86 28.10 0.39
CA LEU A 737 15.10 26.86 0.43
C LEU A 737 13.65 27.04 0.01
N ASP A 738 13.04 28.20 0.26
CA ASP A 738 11.68 28.50 -0.23
C ASP A 738 11.62 28.42 -1.77
N ASP A 739 12.67 28.88 -2.46
CA ASP A 739 12.79 28.77 -3.92
C ASP A 739 13.14 27.33 -4.38
N ALA A 740 13.98 26.62 -3.63
CA ALA A 740 14.43 25.27 -3.98
C ALA A 740 13.36 24.18 -3.77
N PHE A 741 12.40 24.42 -2.87
CA PHE A 741 11.33 23.50 -2.51
C PHE A 741 9.93 24.13 -2.69
N PRO A 742 9.54 24.52 -3.92
CA PRO A 742 8.24 25.15 -4.18
C PRO A 742 7.05 24.22 -3.88
N ASN A 743 7.30 22.92 -3.85
CA ASN A 743 6.31 21.91 -3.46
C ASN A 743 6.10 21.82 -1.94
N VAL A 744 6.87 22.50 -1.10
CA VAL A 744 6.69 22.52 0.36
C VAL A 744 5.84 23.74 0.74
N LYS A 745 4.82 23.54 1.59
CA LYS A 745 3.88 24.63 1.92
C LYS A 745 4.53 25.82 2.62
N ASN A 746 5.45 25.55 3.55
CA ASN A 746 6.18 26.55 4.31
C ASN A 746 7.44 25.89 4.88
N VAL A 747 8.62 26.22 4.33
CA VAL A 747 9.87 25.55 4.69
C VAL A 747 10.21 25.75 6.17
N THR A 748 10.17 26.99 6.66
CA THR A 748 10.53 27.33 8.04
C THR A 748 9.66 26.58 9.05
N SER A 749 8.34 26.57 8.85
CA SER A 749 7.40 25.88 9.74
C SER A 749 7.61 24.37 9.73
N GLU A 750 7.90 23.78 8.57
CA GLU A 750 8.19 22.34 8.48
C GLU A 750 9.51 21.97 9.17
N LEU A 751 10.57 22.78 9.03
CA LEU A 751 11.83 22.60 9.75
C LEU A 751 11.65 22.72 11.26
N GLN A 752 10.96 23.76 11.73
CA GLN A 752 10.61 23.91 13.15
C GLN A 752 9.79 22.73 13.67
N ARG A 753 8.89 22.17 12.84
CA ARG A 753 8.14 20.96 13.18
C ARG A 753 9.08 19.75 13.28
N GLY A 754 10.01 19.59 12.36
CA GLY A 754 11.08 18.58 12.46
C GLY A 754 11.85 18.68 13.77
N PHE A 755 12.30 19.88 14.15
CA PHE A 755 13.03 20.10 15.41
C PHE A 755 12.22 19.76 16.67
N ARG A 756 10.92 20.09 16.70
CA ARG A 756 10.03 19.65 17.80
C ARG A 756 9.93 18.13 17.87
N PHE A 757 9.88 17.44 16.73
CA PHE A 757 9.87 15.98 16.70
C PHE A 757 11.18 15.39 17.24
N TRP A 758 12.33 15.97 16.89
CA TRP A 758 13.63 15.58 17.44
C TRP A 758 13.67 15.72 18.97
N GLN A 759 13.20 16.85 19.51
CA GLN A 759 13.11 17.07 20.95
C GLN A 759 12.24 15.99 21.64
N MET A 760 11.11 15.61 21.03
CA MET A 760 10.28 14.52 21.52
C MET A 760 11.00 13.16 21.50
N MET A 761 11.78 12.88 20.45
CA MET A 761 12.63 11.69 20.41
C MET A 761 13.65 11.69 21.56
N MET A 762 14.28 12.82 21.85
CA MET A 762 15.23 12.92 22.96
C MET A 762 14.57 12.69 24.33
N ILE A 763 13.32 13.14 24.52
CA ILE A 763 12.55 12.82 25.72
C ILE A 763 12.35 11.30 25.86
N ALA A 764 11.95 10.63 24.77
CA ALA A 764 11.78 9.18 24.79
C ALA A 764 13.10 8.45 25.09
N ILE A 765 14.19 8.81 24.41
CA ILE A 765 15.52 8.21 24.61
C ILE A 765 16.01 8.39 26.06
N ARG A 766 15.92 9.61 26.60
CA ARG A 766 16.33 9.92 27.98
C ARG A 766 15.44 9.20 29.00
N SER A 767 14.15 9.06 28.73
CA SER A 767 13.23 8.27 29.57
C SER A 767 13.59 6.78 29.58
N LEU A 768 14.00 6.21 28.45
CA LEU A 768 14.46 4.81 28.39
C LEU A 768 15.78 4.62 29.14
N LYS A 769 16.71 5.58 29.02
CA LYS A 769 18.02 5.57 29.71
C LYS A 769 17.85 5.59 31.24
N GLN A 770 16.91 6.38 31.74
CA GLN A 770 16.68 6.58 33.17
C GLN A 770 15.85 5.46 33.82
N PHE A 771 15.41 4.46 33.04
CA PHE A 771 14.53 3.43 33.56
C PHE A 771 15.25 2.59 34.65
N PRO A 772 14.70 2.46 35.88
CA PRO A 772 15.43 1.88 37.01
C PRO A 772 15.74 0.38 36.90
N ALA A 773 14.92 -0.39 36.18
CA ALA A 773 14.95 -1.85 36.21
C ALA A 773 15.64 -2.48 34.99
N GLY A 774 16.92 -2.15 34.80
CA GLY A 774 17.81 -2.76 33.81
C GLY A 774 17.96 -1.97 32.50
N VAL A 775 18.83 -2.47 31.62
CA VAL A 775 19.15 -1.81 30.34
C VAL A 775 18.02 -2.05 29.33
N VAL A 776 17.17 -1.05 29.13
CA VAL A 776 16.07 -1.08 28.16
C VAL A 776 16.53 -0.66 26.75
N ILE A 777 17.51 0.23 26.67
CA ILE A 777 18.10 0.73 25.43
C ILE A 777 19.63 0.62 25.52
N SER A 778 20.28 0.28 24.41
CA SER A 778 21.74 0.18 24.34
C SER A 778 22.41 1.52 24.74
N PRO A 779 23.41 1.51 25.64
CA PRO A 779 24.18 2.71 25.99
C PRO A 779 24.86 3.37 24.78
N ASP A 780 25.32 2.56 23.83
CA ASP A 780 25.89 3.06 22.57
C ASP A 780 24.87 3.89 21.78
N LEU A 781 23.65 3.38 21.63
CA LEU A 781 22.58 4.09 20.94
C LEU A 781 22.20 5.39 21.64
N VAL A 782 22.12 5.38 22.97
CA VAL A 782 21.91 6.59 23.77
C VAL A 782 23.01 7.63 23.48
N ASN A 783 24.27 7.21 23.46
CA ASN A 783 25.39 8.11 23.16
C ASN A 783 25.31 8.68 21.75
N GLN A 784 24.93 7.88 20.74
CA GLN A 784 24.71 8.36 19.38
C GLN A 784 23.67 9.49 19.32
N PHE A 785 22.56 9.35 20.07
CA PHE A 785 21.50 10.36 20.13
C PHE A 785 21.92 11.62 20.90
N GLU A 786 22.59 11.48 22.04
CA GLU A 786 23.09 12.64 22.82
C GLU A 786 24.16 13.43 22.04
N GLN A 787 25.05 12.75 21.32
CA GLN A 787 26.02 13.39 20.42
C GLN A 787 25.32 14.16 19.29
N ALA A 788 24.33 13.53 18.65
CA ALA A 788 23.57 14.18 17.59
C ALA A 788 22.72 15.36 18.09
N ASP A 789 22.18 15.28 19.32
CA ASP A 789 21.42 16.38 19.94
C ASP A 789 22.30 17.60 20.21
N ALA A 790 23.49 17.36 20.76
CA ALA A 790 24.51 18.38 20.94
C ALA A 790 24.94 19.02 19.60
N TRP A 791 25.17 18.19 18.58
CA TRP A 791 25.51 18.65 17.24
C TRP A 791 24.38 19.45 16.57
N LEU A 792 23.12 19.09 16.82
CA LEU A 792 21.96 19.74 16.23
C LEU A 792 21.62 21.09 16.88
N ALA A 793 21.99 21.29 18.16
CA ALA A 793 21.61 22.47 18.93
C ALA A 793 21.84 23.84 18.24
N PRO A 794 23.01 24.09 17.59
CA PRO A 794 23.23 25.36 16.90
C PRO A 794 22.40 25.53 15.62
N PHE A 795 21.70 24.50 15.13
CA PHE A 795 20.87 24.58 13.92
C PHE A 795 19.41 24.99 14.18
N TYR A 796 18.96 25.05 15.44
CA TYR A 796 17.58 25.42 15.77
C TYR A 796 17.20 26.83 15.27
N LEU A 797 15.91 26.99 14.95
CA LEU A 797 15.27 28.19 14.36
C LEU A 797 14.35 28.89 15.35
#